data_AF-A0A846GF88-F1
#
_entry.id   AF-A0A846GF88-F1
#
_cell.length_a   1.000
_cell.length_b   1.000
_cell.length_c   1.000
_cell.angle_alpha   90.00
_cell.angle_beta   90.00
_cell.angle_gamma   90.00
#
_symmetry.space_group_name_H-M   'P 1'
#
loop_
_entity.id
_entity.type
_entity.pdbx_description
1 polymer ?
#
loop_
_entity_poly.entity_id
_entity_poly.type
_entity_poly.pdbx_seq_one_letter_code
_entity_poly.pdbx_strand_id
1 'polypeptide(L)'
;LLELADKEAKATIEAFEKKAERERYLEQRKLERQAHPSLSTADSLADILELDILPRLSTEDIYDWGGHNFKKHGKKLVGFCPQHGGSSGTAFQVNPTDNSWYCHGCEEGGHAVQYRHFANGGHGTPKGKDFIEIVEELASDAGVELPEWKPQHKSKPQHKSKPITKKQWWDKIGETKAGKSFADWVAGKTRKLFGPLKQSKLKSVTESTDKKGNLEKNTIKYEPGHLPEFQKWVEMGCPKIIISSSADLPLLTAEAYLNGFRNILWNIYAGGGKSWSVDKLDLSLFGIEPDIEFDEMGNVIDEKYPRIIYLDANYRNPSVAGIERKFIPLPGKHLGLKKDENRLTALGNPHLIRVKKDEIPDIPPNCPETYTFLETKKKGIQVFAGKDSPICKTCPLLYDKNGDIGCPLILERQRIQEEENYISSSVPGFGKSRHSDILVIEEAEANIVPFETLKVSLTEIQKFVADKVDGAGLPDELKLALKAILVPFQKAIASINAENKKYGDSHIDVMAKLPTRSELDGAIFEAYSQMWLTLSLPLKNSDRYKLDKKILKKYSKDCLATCPIIDGQFSLHKQFLLQKPNNLLLESFDFITGSVSHYSYWDTTNQVNYQKILSQKIEKISRPENTNTTTNVKRSGSDIWGKNEWLYTNEFDEDGDPIVVGCKNQWVIPSLENIRDEVYSWLEKSLSMLSATQTPAEKQMLIQQKVHLNWLSPLLDVFCGNKKISLGITPHKELTFTRPSRHPQQLVKNSAFNIYIDATADVKDLQRLTGLGKPSPERVSLLTEELAIAEGLLIHWPGTVEDEGYQDLSKNVEAIREELEQAKFDEAGKYILVVEMELPDYSNLTINLITDMGACGTQRRYDSRYANGNRIKFLVQAIADQENKPNSSTLFDFQGFMEQYQDIENIGRLGYHFRDNRASNQSQKDDLLICVGKQTRNLSAMAAQWQATTGCAVVPNKLTGRYGEWVVRQNMNETIQTYARLRANRRQNEGLTIYHVAPFNEMEIAEIKKNYPGATVNVVSSFDICPQAAPKGEQVNRRLVETVFNLVKEGQKVNQAKVGEIINLDRTGVGRKGKKLTPGGFKRIEQMCKTVIYSLIDNNKLHSLETVVDTEFEEAFTFLESWIPTLLQDLKDQAMTAEELAHEVAEVVKIFGRKILDFVSVDTLVGLLTGLLGVMPVEFFERLQLVLGPPPDWVAG
;
A
#
# COMPACT_ATOMS: atom_id res chain seq x y z
N LEU A 1 -66.61 -33.00 -8.36
CA LEU A 1 -66.27 -32.60 -9.75
C LEU A 1 -65.93 -31.11 -9.82
N LEU A 2 -66.82 -30.19 -9.42
CA LEU A 2 -66.52 -28.75 -9.38
C LEU A 2 -65.32 -28.36 -8.48
N GLU A 3 -65.19 -28.96 -7.29
CA GLU A 3 -64.01 -28.73 -6.42
C GLU A 3 -62.70 -29.31 -6.97
N LEU A 4 -62.78 -30.37 -7.77
CA LEU A 4 -61.63 -30.97 -8.46
C LEU A 4 -61.20 -30.10 -9.64
N ALA A 5 -62.17 -29.59 -10.40
CA ALA A 5 -61.93 -28.63 -11.47
C ALA A 5 -61.38 -27.29 -10.95
N ASP A 6 -61.85 -26.82 -9.78
CA ASP A 6 -61.33 -25.58 -9.16
C ASP A 6 -59.92 -25.75 -8.60
N LYS A 7 -59.59 -26.96 -8.11
CA LYS A 7 -58.21 -27.31 -7.70
C LYS A 7 -57.27 -27.43 -8.88
N GLU A 8 -57.68 -28.08 -9.97
CA GLU A 8 -56.88 -28.19 -11.19
C GLU A 8 -56.73 -26.83 -11.88
N ALA A 9 -57.79 -26.01 -11.92
CA ALA A 9 -57.72 -24.66 -12.46
C ALA A 9 -56.79 -23.76 -11.64
N LYS A 10 -56.87 -23.79 -10.29
CA LYS A 10 -55.95 -23.04 -9.42
C LYS A 10 -54.50 -23.49 -9.56
N ALA A 11 -54.25 -24.80 -9.61
CA ALA A 11 -52.89 -25.32 -9.80
C ALA A 11 -52.33 -24.96 -11.19
N THR A 12 -53.19 -24.93 -12.21
CA THR A 12 -52.81 -24.53 -13.57
C THR A 12 -52.54 -23.02 -13.66
N ILE A 13 -53.35 -22.19 -12.99
CA ILE A 13 -53.15 -20.74 -12.91
C ILE A 13 -51.86 -20.42 -12.14
N GLU A 14 -51.61 -21.06 -10.99
CA GLU A 14 -50.36 -20.88 -10.23
C GLU A 14 -49.12 -21.30 -11.04
N ALA A 15 -49.24 -22.37 -11.84
CA ALA A 15 -48.15 -22.80 -12.71
C ALA A 15 -47.90 -21.81 -13.87
N PHE A 16 -48.96 -21.23 -14.44
CA PHE A 16 -48.87 -20.20 -15.48
C PHE A 16 -48.30 -18.88 -14.95
N GLU A 17 -48.73 -18.45 -13.75
CA GLU A 17 -48.22 -17.25 -13.09
C GLU A 17 -46.73 -17.39 -12.75
N LYS A 18 -46.31 -18.53 -12.20
CA LYS A 18 -44.88 -18.82 -11.94
C LYS A 18 -44.05 -18.87 -13.22
N LYS A 19 -44.62 -19.37 -14.31
CA LYS A 19 -43.94 -19.40 -15.62
C LYS A 19 -43.80 -18.00 -16.20
N ALA A 20 -44.85 -17.18 -16.16
CA ALA A 20 -44.85 -15.80 -16.64
C ALA A 20 -43.93 -14.88 -15.79
N GLU A 21 -43.87 -15.11 -14.48
CA GLU A 21 -42.97 -14.38 -13.57
C GLU A 21 -41.50 -14.74 -13.85
N ARG A 22 -41.22 -16.02 -14.13
CA ARG A 22 -39.89 -16.46 -14.56
C ARG A 22 -39.50 -15.89 -15.93
N GLU A 23 -40.43 -15.82 -16.88
CA GLU A 23 -40.17 -15.23 -18.21
C GLU A 23 -39.91 -13.71 -18.10
N ARG A 24 -40.68 -12.96 -17.31
CA ARG A 24 -40.42 -11.53 -17.06
C ARG A 24 -39.09 -11.28 -16.35
N TYR A 25 -38.73 -12.13 -15.39
CA TYR A 25 -37.43 -12.06 -14.71
C TYR A 25 -36.27 -12.31 -15.67
N LEU A 26 -36.40 -13.28 -16.58
CA LEU A 26 -35.39 -13.56 -17.61
C LEU A 26 -35.29 -12.42 -18.64
N GLU A 27 -36.41 -11.84 -19.06
CA GLU A 27 -36.47 -10.69 -20.00
C GLU A 27 -35.81 -9.43 -19.40
N GLN A 28 -36.15 -9.12 -18.14
CA GLN A 28 -35.57 -8.00 -17.40
C GLN A 28 -34.05 -8.17 -17.20
N ARG A 29 -33.59 -9.40 -16.93
CA ARG A 29 -32.16 -9.70 -16.84
C ARG A 29 -31.45 -9.64 -18.19
N LYS A 30 -32.12 -9.99 -19.28
CA LYS A 30 -31.57 -9.86 -20.64
C LYS A 30 -31.32 -8.38 -20.99
N LEU A 31 -32.23 -7.49 -20.58
CA LEU A 31 -32.08 -6.04 -20.71
C LEU A 31 -30.97 -5.48 -19.80
N GLU A 32 -30.83 -5.96 -18.56
CA GLU A 32 -29.75 -5.57 -17.64
C GLU A 32 -28.36 -6.02 -18.13
N ARG A 33 -28.24 -7.22 -18.74
CA ARG A 33 -27.00 -7.72 -19.35
C ARG A 33 -26.53 -6.88 -20.55
N GLN A 34 -27.46 -6.24 -21.27
CA GLN A 34 -27.18 -5.35 -22.41
C GLN A 34 -26.80 -3.90 -22.01
N ALA A 35 -26.87 -3.54 -20.72
CA ALA A 35 -26.63 -2.17 -20.24
C ALA A 35 -25.22 -1.92 -19.68
N HIS A 36 -24.36 -2.94 -19.58
CA HIS A 36 -23.02 -2.84 -18.97
C HIS A 36 -21.92 -2.57 -20.01
N PRO A 37 -21.22 -1.43 -19.98
CA PRO A 37 -20.17 -1.11 -20.93
C PRO A 37 -19.05 -2.17 -20.99
N SER A 38 -18.71 -2.67 -22.17
CA SER A 38 -17.56 -3.57 -22.39
C SER A 38 -16.27 -2.80 -22.11
N LEU A 39 -15.43 -3.33 -21.23
CA LEU A 39 -14.14 -2.71 -20.87
C LEU A 39 -13.16 -2.76 -22.05
N SER A 40 -12.90 -1.61 -22.68
CA SER A 40 -11.91 -1.45 -23.77
C SER A 40 -10.44 -1.43 -23.30
N THR A 41 -10.17 -1.58 -21.99
CA THR A 41 -8.84 -1.35 -21.38
C THR A 41 -8.28 -2.56 -20.59
N ALA A 42 -8.78 -3.78 -20.79
CA ALA A 42 -8.27 -4.97 -20.10
C ALA A 42 -7.12 -5.62 -20.89
N ASP A 43 -5.91 -5.65 -20.32
CA ASP A 43 -4.70 -6.21 -20.97
C ASP A 43 -4.62 -7.75 -20.90
N SER A 44 -5.50 -8.42 -20.14
CA SER A 44 -5.48 -9.88 -20.00
C SER A 44 -6.86 -10.53 -19.89
N LEU A 45 -6.97 -11.79 -20.35
CA LEU A 45 -8.20 -12.58 -20.29
C LEU A 45 -8.71 -12.80 -18.84
N ALA A 46 -7.79 -12.80 -17.87
CA ALA A 46 -8.15 -12.91 -16.45
C ALA A 46 -8.80 -11.63 -15.91
N ASP A 47 -8.38 -10.46 -16.40
CA ASP A 47 -8.99 -9.19 -16.02
C ASP A 47 -10.40 -9.06 -16.62
N ILE A 48 -10.61 -9.50 -17.88
CA ILE A 48 -11.94 -9.56 -18.49
C ILE A 48 -12.86 -10.50 -17.71
N LEU A 49 -12.35 -11.66 -17.30
CA LEU A 49 -13.10 -12.61 -16.48
C LEU A 49 -13.57 -11.99 -15.15
N GLU A 50 -12.66 -11.45 -14.36
CA GLU A 50 -12.96 -10.98 -13.00
C GLU A 50 -13.73 -9.66 -12.97
N LEU A 51 -13.47 -8.77 -13.94
CA LEU A 51 -14.02 -7.40 -13.94
C LEU A 51 -15.26 -7.23 -14.81
N ASP A 52 -15.44 -8.09 -15.82
CA ASP A 52 -16.54 -7.96 -16.80
C ASP A 52 -17.46 -9.19 -16.81
N ILE A 53 -16.91 -10.40 -16.90
CA ILE A 53 -17.71 -11.63 -17.05
C ILE A 53 -18.38 -12.04 -15.73
N LEU A 54 -17.62 -12.26 -14.65
CA LEU A 54 -18.15 -12.77 -13.38
C LEU A 54 -19.17 -11.84 -12.70
N PRO A 55 -19.03 -10.50 -12.73
CA PRO A 55 -20.03 -9.60 -12.18
C PRO A 55 -21.40 -9.66 -12.89
N ARG A 56 -21.44 -10.14 -14.14
CA ARG A 56 -22.68 -10.28 -14.94
C ARG A 56 -23.40 -11.61 -14.73
N LEU A 57 -22.75 -12.57 -14.04
CA LEU A 57 -23.29 -13.90 -13.79
C LEU A 57 -23.78 -14.01 -12.34
N SER A 58 -24.99 -14.52 -12.12
CA SER A 58 -25.42 -14.88 -10.76
C SER A 58 -24.77 -16.19 -10.31
N THR A 59 -24.90 -16.49 -9.01
CA THR A 59 -24.45 -17.77 -8.45
C THR A 59 -25.04 -18.94 -9.23
N GLU A 60 -26.31 -18.89 -9.60
CA GLU A 60 -26.98 -19.94 -10.38
C GLU A 60 -26.50 -20.00 -11.84
N ASP A 61 -26.12 -18.86 -12.44
CA ASP A 61 -25.50 -18.84 -13.77
C ASP A 61 -24.07 -19.42 -13.72
N ILE A 62 -23.37 -19.27 -12.59
CA ILE A 62 -22.04 -19.85 -12.39
C ILE A 62 -22.12 -21.35 -12.13
N TYR A 63 -23.10 -21.78 -11.31
CA TYR A 63 -23.32 -23.14 -10.84
C TYR A 63 -24.51 -23.80 -11.54
N ASP A 64 -24.47 -23.83 -12.86
CA ASP A 64 -25.63 -24.07 -13.74
C ASP A 64 -26.00 -25.55 -13.93
N TRP A 65 -25.22 -26.50 -13.41
CA TRP A 65 -25.50 -27.91 -13.62
C TRP A 65 -26.87 -28.30 -13.04
N GLY A 66 -27.82 -28.61 -13.94
CA GLY A 66 -29.22 -28.85 -13.61
C GLY A 66 -29.47 -29.97 -12.60
N GLY A 67 -28.49 -30.86 -12.39
CA GLY A 67 -28.55 -31.92 -11.38
C GLY A 67 -28.34 -31.45 -9.93
N HIS A 68 -27.86 -30.22 -9.69
CA HIS A 68 -27.56 -29.73 -8.35
C HIS A 68 -28.76 -29.77 -7.40
N ASN A 69 -29.96 -29.46 -7.90
CA ASN A 69 -31.19 -29.43 -7.13
C ASN A 69 -31.03 -28.70 -5.77
N PHE A 70 -30.51 -27.48 -5.83
CA PHE A 70 -30.08 -26.74 -4.64
C PHE A 70 -31.22 -26.54 -3.63
N LYS A 71 -30.93 -26.82 -2.36
CA LYS A 71 -31.74 -26.46 -1.20
C LYS A 71 -31.00 -25.44 -0.35
N LYS A 72 -31.72 -24.46 0.18
CA LYS A 72 -31.13 -23.44 1.05
C LYS A 72 -30.90 -23.99 2.45
N HIS A 73 -29.68 -23.90 2.96
CA HIS A 73 -29.32 -24.31 4.31
C HIS A 73 -28.53 -23.19 5.00
N GLY A 74 -29.25 -22.34 5.74
CA GLY A 74 -28.70 -21.12 6.32
C GLY A 74 -28.32 -20.10 5.23
N LYS A 75 -27.06 -19.66 5.24
CA LYS A 75 -26.50 -18.72 4.24
C LYS A 75 -25.93 -19.41 2.99
N LYS A 76 -25.97 -20.74 2.93
CA LYS A 76 -25.38 -21.54 1.83
C LYS A 76 -26.47 -22.24 1.01
N LEU A 77 -26.16 -22.53 -0.24
CA LEU A 77 -26.92 -23.47 -1.07
C LEU A 77 -26.25 -24.84 -0.97
N VAL A 78 -27.03 -25.90 -0.79
CA VAL A 78 -26.53 -27.28 -0.74
C VAL A 78 -27.22 -28.14 -1.79
N GLY A 79 -26.46 -28.99 -2.48
CA GLY A 79 -26.97 -29.78 -3.60
C GLY A 79 -26.15 -31.03 -3.91
N PHE A 80 -26.51 -31.68 -5.01
CA PHE A 80 -25.77 -32.82 -5.56
C PHE A 80 -24.49 -32.35 -6.24
N CYS A 81 -23.46 -33.19 -6.22
CA CYS A 81 -22.21 -32.93 -6.91
C CYS A 81 -22.27 -33.46 -8.36
N PRO A 82 -21.83 -32.68 -9.37
CA PRO A 82 -21.81 -33.11 -10.78
C PRO A 82 -20.89 -34.30 -11.05
N GLN A 83 -19.86 -34.51 -10.22
CA GLN A 83 -18.86 -35.57 -10.42
C GLN A 83 -19.17 -36.87 -9.67
N HIS A 84 -19.32 -36.83 -8.34
CA HIS A 84 -19.40 -38.07 -7.55
C HIS A 84 -20.83 -38.60 -7.33
N GLY A 85 -21.88 -37.85 -7.71
CA GLY A 85 -23.28 -38.28 -7.56
C GLY A 85 -23.62 -38.88 -6.18
N GLY A 86 -23.96 -38.06 -5.19
CA GLY A 86 -24.25 -38.54 -3.83
C GLY A 86 -25.74 -38.86 -3.57
N SER A 87 -26.04 -39.85 -2.72
CA SER A 87 -27.41 -40.19 -2.32
C SER A 87 -28.04 -39.24 -1.28
N SER A 88 -27.25 -38.40 -0.61
CA SER A 88 -27.72 -37.47 0.43
C SER A 88 -28.05 -36.04 -0.06
N GLY A 89 -27.59 -35.64 -1.25
CA GLY A 89 -27.87 -34.32 -1.85
C GLY A 89 -27.35 -33.10 -1.09
N THR A 90 -26.44 -33.25 -0.11
CA THR A 90 -25.94 -32.14 0.72
C THR A 90 -24.42 -31.92 0.66
N ALA A 91 -23.70 -32.75 -0.10
CA ALA A 91 -22.25 -32.74 -0.15
C ALA A 91 -21.68 -31.51 -0.88
N PHE A 92 -22.38 -31.02 -1.91
CA PHE A 92 -21.96 -29.85 -2.69
C PHE A 92 -22.53 -28.59 -2.07
N GLN A 93 -21.68 -27.66 -1.62
CA GLN A 93 -22.10 -26.42 -0.96
C GLN A 93 -21.59 -25.21 -1.72
N VAL A 94 -22.46 -24.24 -1.95
CA VAL A 94 -22.13 -22.95 -2.56
C VAL A 94 -22.40 -21.84 -1.57
N ASN A 95 -21.47 -20.88 -1.47
CA ASN A 95 -21.64 -19.62 -0.76
C ASN A 95 -21.98 -18.52 -1.78
N PRO A 96 -23.25 -18.07 -1.83
CA PRO A 96 -23.66 -17.04 -2.78
C PRO A 96 -23.01 -15.67 -2.55
N THR A 97 -22.44 -15.41 -1.37
CA THR A 97 -21.86 -14.10 -1.02
C THR A 97 -20.52 -13.84 -1.71
N ASP A 98 -19.70 -14.87 -1.90
CA ASP A 98 -18.37 -14.79 -2.52
C ASP A 98 -18.23 -15.69 -3.75
N ASN A 99 -19.36 -16.28 -4.19
CA ASN A 99 -19.45 -17.28 -5.26
C ASN A 99 -18.38 -18.38 -5.12
N SER A 100 -18.03 -18.77 -3.89
CA SER A 100 -17.19 -19.95 -3.66
C SER A 100 -18.02 -21.20 -3.50
N TRP A 101 -17.48 -22.33 -3.92
CA TRP A 101 -18.10 -23.64 -3.71
C TRP A 101 -17.11 -24.62 -3.10
N TYR A 102 -17.66 -25.62 -2.42
CA TYR A 102 -16.91 -26.74 -1.90
C TYR A 102 -17.76 -28.00 -1.87
N CYS A 103 -17.21 -29.10 -2.37
CA CYS A 103 -17.82 -30.41 -2.31
C CYS A 103 -17.10 -31.28 -1.28
N HIS A 104 -17.78 -31.58 -0.17
CA HIS A 104 -17.20 -32.40 0.92
C HIS A 104 -16.92 -33.85 0.51
N GLY A 105 -17.60 -34.37 -0.50
CA GLY A 105 -17.36 -35.73 -1.01
C GLY A 105 -16.20 -35.83 -2.01
N CYS A 106 -15.87 -34.74 -2.70
CA CYS A 106 -14.74 -34.69 -3.63
C CYS A 106 -13.50 -34.02 -3.02
N GLU A 107 -13.66 -33.40 -1.84
CA GLU A 107 -12.67 -32.52 -1.21
C GLU A 107 -12.13 -31.43 -2.15
N GLU A 108 -12.97 -30.99 -3.08
CA GLU A 108 -12.67 -30.00 -4.11
C GLU A 108 -13.54 -28.77 -3.93
N GLY A 109 -12.99 -27.61 -4.25
CA GLY A 109 -13.70 -26.35 -4.18
C GLY A 109 -12.92 -25.23 -4.85
N GLY A 110 -13.58 -24.10 -5.02
CA GLY A 110 -13.00 -22.95 -5.71
C GLY A 110 -14.08 -21.93 -6.04
N HIS A 111 -13.87 -21.22 -7.14
CA HIS A 111 -14.83 -20.23 -7.67
C HIS A 111 -15.34 -20.69 -9.04
N ALA A 112 -15.95 -19.77 -9.79
CA ALA A 112 -16.64 -20.06 -11.05
C ALA A 112 -15.81 -20.88 -12.05
N VAL A 113 -14.55 -20.50 -12.27
CA VAL A 113 -13.67 -21.19 -13.23
C VAL A 113 -13.31 -22.60 -12.77
N GLN A 114 -12.99 -22.78 -11.48
CA GLN A 114 -12.73 -24.11 -10.92
C GLN A 114 -13.98 -24.98 -10.94
N TYR A 115 -15.15 -24.37 -10.75
CA TYR A 115 -16.42 -25.08 -10.85
C TYR A 115 -16.70 -25.58 -12.26
N ARG A 116 -16.59 -24.72 -13.28
CA ARG A 116 -16.82 -25.14 -14.68
C ARG A 116 -15.82 -26.21 -15.10
N HIS A 117 -14.57 -26.07 -14.68
CA HIS A 117 -13.57 -27.12 -14.86
C HIS A 117 -13.99 -28.42 -14.17
N PHE A 118 -14.46 -28.34 -12.93
CA PHE A 118 -14.91 -29.47 -12.14
C PHE A 118 -16.18 -30.14 -12.68
N ALA A 119 -17.16 -29.36 -13.15
CA ALA A 119 -18.36 -29.87 -13.80
C ALA A 119 -18.02 -30.63 -15.08
N ASN A 120 -17.00 -30.17 -15.82
CA ASN A 120 -16.49 -30.80 -17.04
C ASN A 120 -15.52 -31.99 -16.80
N GLY A 121 -15.33 -32.45 -15.54
CA GLY A 121 -14.48 -33.61 -15.21
C GLY A 121 -13.05 -33.28 -14.80
N GLY A 122 -12.72 -31.99 -14.67
CA GLY A 122 -11.43 -31.49 -14.22
C GLY A 122 -11.31 -31.36 -12.69
N HIS A 123 -10.10 -31.06 -12.20
CA HIS A 123 -9.80 -30.95 -10.76
C HIS A 123 -8.86 -29.76 -10.48
N GLY A 124 -9.18 -28.93 -9.49
CA GLY A 124 -8.47 -27.68 -9.15
C GLY A 124 -8.53 -26.58 -10.23
N THR A 125 -7.50 -25.72 -10.28
CA THR A 125 -7.49 -24.53 -11.17
C THR A 125 -7.04 -24.87 -12.59
N PRO A 126 -7.89 -24.67 -13.63
CA PRO A 126 -7.54 -24.91 -15.03
C PRO A 126 -6.45 -23.95 -15.51
N LYS A 127 -5.65 -24.38 -16.49
CA LYS A 127 -4.54 -23.58 -17.08
C LYS A 127 -4.50 -23.76 -18.59
N GLY A 128 -3.98 -22.78 -19.31
CA GLY A 128 -3.81 -22.87 -20.77
C GLY A 128 -5.15 -22.97 -21.49
N LYS A 129 -5.29 -23.95 -22.40
CA LYS A 129 -6.50 -24.11 -23.24
C LYS A 129 -7.78 -24.28 -22.42
N ASP A 130 -7.74 -25.10 -21.37
CA ASP A 130 -8.91 -25.36 -20.52
C ASP A 130 -9.38 -24.09 -19.80
N PHE A 131 -8.45 -23.21 -19.42
CA PHE A 131 -8.80 -21.92 -18.83
C PHE A 131 -9.48 -21.01 -19.86
N ILE A 132 -8.94 -20.96 -21.09
CA ILE A 132 -9.51 -20.13 -22.17
C ILE A 132 -10.92 -20.62 -22.53
N GLU A 133 -11.11 -21.93 -22.71
CA GLU A 133 -12.41 -22.52 -23.04
C GLU A 133 -13.46 -22.25 -21.95
N ILE A 134 -13.08 -22.33 -20.68
CA ILE A 134 -13.97 -22.02 -19.55
C ILE A 134 -14.30 -20.52 -19.49
N VAL A 135 -13.32 -19.65 -19.78
CA VAL A 135 -13.57 -18.21 -19.84
C VAL A 135 -14.46 -17.87 -21.04
N GLU A 136 -14.30 -18.52 -22.18
CA GLU A 136 -15.19 -18.40 -23.34
C GLU A 136 -16.62 -18.85 -23.03
N GLU A 137 -16.77 -19.97 -22.31
CA GLU A 137 -18.07 -20.47 -21.83
C GLU A 137 -18.75 -19.45 -20.91
N LEU A 138 -18.03 -18.98 -19.89
CA LEU A 138 -18.53 -17.96 -18.95
C LEU A 138 -18.81 -16.62 -19.64
N ALA A 139 -17.98 -16.21 -20.61
CA ALA A 139 -18.18 -15.00 -21.39
C ALA A 139 -19.46 -15.09 -22.23
N SER A 140 -19.70 -16.24 -22.87
CA SER A 140 -20.92 -16.52 -23.61
C SER A 140 -22.14 -16.46 -22.69
N ASP A 141 -22.08 -17.07 -21.50
CA ASP A 141 -23.17 -17.03 -20.52
C ASP A 141 -23.44 -15.59 -20.03
N ALA A 142 -22.38 -14.76 -19.95
CA ALA A 142 -22.43 -13.37 -19.55
C ALA A 142 -22.83 -12.41 -20.70
N GLY A 143 -22.86 -12.88 -21.95
CA GLY A 143 -23.08 -12.06 -23.14
C GLY A 143 -21.93 -11.11 -23.46
N VAL A 144 -20.69 -11.48 -23.12
CA VAL A 144 -19.46 -10.69 -23.35
C VAL A 144 -18.72 -11.25 -24.57
N GLU A 145 -18.47 -10.42 -25.58
CA GLU A 145 -17.60 -10.78 -26.70
C GLU A 145 -16.13 -10.68 -26.28
N LEU A 146 -15.36 -11.76 -26.46
CA LEU A 146 -13.93 -11.78 -26.20
C LEU A 146 -13.14 -11.29 -27.44
N PRO A 147 -12.05 -10.52 -27.27
CA PRO A 147 -11.21 -10.09 -28.40
C PRO A 147 -10.52 -11.28 -29.10
N GLU A 148 -10.37 -11.22 -30.43
CA GLU A 148 -9.72 -12.29 -31.23
C GLU A 148 -8.28 -12.54 -30.76
N TRP A 149 -8.08 -13.63 -30.01
CA TRP A 149 -6.76 -14.05 -29.57
C TRP A 149 -6.20 -15.10 -30.55
N LYS A 150 -5.21 -14.74 -31.38
CA LYS A 150 -4.58 -15.70 -32.31
C LYS A 150 -3.58 -16.60 -31.57
N PRO A 151 -3.88 -17.89 -31.34
CA PRO A 151 -2.95 -18.79 -30.68
C PRO A 151 -1.89 -19.23 -31.69
N GLN A 152 -0.61 -19.15 -31.33
CA GLN A 152 0.43 -19.84 -32.11
C GLN A 152 0.24 -21.36 -31.95
N HIS A 153 -0.34 -21.96 -32.99
CA HIS A 153 -0.58 -23.40 -33.11
C HIS A 153 0.72 -24.20 -33.00
N LYS A 154 0.74 -25.22 -32.12
CA LYS A 154 1.44 -26.48 -32.38
C LYS A 154 0.50 -27.66 -32.13
N SER A 155 0.45 -28.53 -33.12
CA SER A 155 -0.52 -29.58 -33.43
C SER A 155 -0.60 -30.73 -32.42
N LYS A 156 -1.82 -31.26 -32.21
CA LYS A 156 -2.11 -32.54 -31.56
C LYS A 156 -1.72 -33.74 -32.44
N PRO A 157 -1.39 -34.89 -31.82
CA PRO A 157 -2.04 -36.15 -32.20
C PRO A 157 -2.59 -36.95 -30.99
N GLN A 158 -3.33 -38.00 -31.32
CA GLN A 158 -4.45 -38.61 -30.59
C GLN A 158 -4.12 -39.81 -29.66
N HIS A 159 -5.03 -40.03 -28.70
CA HIS A 159 -5.43 -41.27 -27.98
C HIS A 159 -4.45 -42.46 -27.81
N LYS A 160 -4.16 -42.81 -26.53
CA LYS A 160 -4.61 -44.04 -25.83
C LYS A 160 -4.17 -44.09 -24.35
N SER A 161 -5.10 -44.49 -23.48
CA SER A 161 -5.03 -44.91 -22.03
C SER A 161 -3.96 -44.29 -21.11
N LYS A 162 -4.35 -43.46 -20.12
CA LYS A 162 -3.40 -42.78 -19.21
C LYS A 162 -3.26 -43.39 -17.78
N PRO A 163 -2.01 -43.55 -17.29
CA PRO A 163 -1.62 -43.77 -15.89
C PRO A 163 -1.79 -42.51 -15.01
N ILE A 164 -1.59 -42.68 -13.69
CA ILE A 164 -1.67 -41.66 -12.62
C ILE A 164 -0.98 -40.35 -13.05
N THR A 165 -1.65 -39.21 -12.83
CA THR A 165 -1.23 -37.93 -13.42
C THR A 165 -0.23 -37.13 -12.56
N LYS A 166 0.63 -36.38 -13.26
CA LYS A 166 1.64 -35.44 -12.77
C LYS A 166 1.26 -34.61 -11.54
N LYS A 167 0.01 -34.13 -11.45
CA LYS A 167 -0.46 -33.27 -10.35
C LYS A 167 -0.65 -34.05 -9.05
N GLN A 168 -1.17 -35.27 -9.14
CA GLN A 168 -1.43 -36.14 -7.98
C GLN A 168 -0.13 -36.59 -7.27
N TRP A 169 0.94 -36.81 -8.03
CA TRP A 169 2.25 -37.15 -7.46
C TRP A 169 2.94 -35.93 -6.80
N TRP A 170 2.85 -34.75 -7.43
CA TRP A 170 3.43 -33.50 -6.91
C TRP A 170 2.70 -32.97 -5.66
N ASP A 171 1.37 -33.10 -5.60
CA ASP A 171 0.57 -32.69 -4.45
C ASP A 171 0.87 -33.56 -3.21
N LYS A 172 1.16 -34.86 -3.39
CA LYS A 172 1.51 -35.78 -2.29
C LYS A 172 2.88 -35.53 -1.64
N ILE A 173 3.89 -35.17 -2.43
CA ILE A 173 5.27 -34.95 -1.93
C ILE A 173 5.51 -33.49 -1.56
N GLY A 174 4.92 -32.54 -2.30
CA GLY A 174 5.16 -31.10 -2.20
C GLY A 174 4.57 -30.40 -0.97
N GLU A 175 3.64 -31.03 -0.25
CA GLU A 175 3.04 -30.47 0.96
C GLU A 175 3.90 -30.64 2.22
N THR A 176 4.93 -31.50 2.19
CA THR A 176 5.84 -31.64 3.32
C THR A 176 7.01 -30.65 3.21
N LYS A 177 7.33 -29.96 4.31
CA LYS A 177 8.48 -29.03 4.41
C LYS A 177 9.81 -29.67 3.96
N ALA A 178 9.91 -31.00 4.07
CA ALA A 178 11.06 -31.79 3.65
C ALA A 178 11.02 -32.25 2.18
N GLY A 179 9.85 -32.45 1.57
CA GLY A 179 9.72 -32.75 0.13
C GLY A 179 10.16 -31.60 -0.78
N LYS A 180 9.82 -30.35 -0.41
CA LYS A 180 10.41 -29.15 -1.05
C LYS A 180 11.92 -29.07 -0.85
N SER A 181 12.37 -29.33 0.37
CA SER A 181 13.78 -29.34 0.74
C SER A 181 14.61 -30.37 -0.04
N PHE A 182 14.03 -31.53 -0.36
CA PHE A 182 14.66 -32.56 -1.18
C PHE A 182 14.66 -32.18 -2.67
N ALA A 183 13.54 -31.68 -3.21
CA ALA A 183 13.45 -31.23 -4.60
C ALA A 183 14.43 -30.09 -4.95
N ASP A 184 14.57 -29.10 -4.07
CA ASP A 184 15.52 -27.99 -4.23
C ASP A 184 16.97 -28.45 -4.17
N TRP A 185 17.25 -29.49 -3.39
CA TRP A 185 18.59 -30.09 -3.29
C TRP A 185 18.94 -30.91 -4.53
N VAL A 186 18.00 -31.68 -5.09
CA VAL A 186 18.15 -32.38 -6.38
C VAL A 186 18.46 -31.38 -7.50
N ALA A 187 17.76 -30.25 -7.54
CA ALA A 187 18.02 -29.16 -8.49
C ALA A 187 19.40 -28.48 -8.26
N GLY A 188 19.88 -28.43 -7.02
CA GLY A 188 21.21 -27.90 -6.66
C GLY A 188 22.37 -28.85 -7.01
N LYS A 189 22.24 -30.15 -6.78
CA LYS A 189 23.28 -31.17 -7.08
C LYS A 189 23.39 -31.51 -8.56
N THR A 190 22.27 -31.56 -9.30
CA THR A 190 22.30 -31.67 -10.78
C THR A 190 23.07 -30.51 -11.41
N ARG A 191 22.92 -29.29 -10.88
CA ARG A 191 23.70 -28.11 -11.32
C ARG A 191 25.21 -28.21 -11.02
N LYS A 192 25.62 -28.94 -9.97
CA LYS A 192 27.04 -29.21 -9.63
C LYS A 192 27.65 -30.37 -10.43
N LEU A 193 26.91 -31.46 -10.65
CA LEU A 193 27.38 -32.64 -11.39
C LEU A 193 27.50 -32.41 -12.90
N PHE A 194 26.67 -31.53 -13.47
CA PHE A 194 26.67 -31.20 -14.91
C PHE A 194 27.21 -29.79 -15.21
N GLY A 195 27.67 -29.07 -14.19
CA GLY A 195 28.11 -27.67 -14.25
C GLY A 195 29.35 -27.35 -15.11
N PRO A 196 30.35 -28.24 -15.31
CA PRO A 196 31.57 -27.83 -16.00
C PRO A 196 31.48 -27.69 -17.53
N LEU A 197 30.39 -28.11 -18.20
CA LEU A 197 30.41 -28.27 -19.67
C LEU A 197 29.52 -27.34 -20.50
N LYS A 198 28.89 -26.30 -19.92
CA LYS A 198 28.16 -25.28 -20.71
C LYS A 198 28.37 -23.85 -20.18
N GLN A 199 29.57 -23.30 -20.38
CA GLN A 199 29.77 -21.84 -20.39
C GLN A 199 29.82 -21.24 -21.79
N SER A 200 29.42 -21.97 -22.84
CA SER A 200 29.33 -21.38 -24.17
C SER A 200 28.05 -21.76 -24.92
N LYS A 201 27.32 -20.70 -25.32
CA LYS A 201 26.28 -20.62 -26.35
C LYS A 201 24.88 -21.18 -26.03
N LEU A 202 23.96 -20.26 -25.74
CA LEU A 202 22.56 -20.16 -26.24
C LEU A 202 21.91 -18.95 -25.52
N LYS A 203 22.11 -17.71 -25.99
CA LYS A 203 21.29 -16.96 -26.97
C LYS A 203 19.78 -17.09 -26.74
N SER A 204 19.21 -16.11 -26.04
CA SER A 204 17.80 -15.72 -26.15
C SER A 204 17.61 -14.79 -27.37
N VAL A 205 16.53 -15.04 -28.11
CA VAL A 205 15.94 -14.23 -29.17
C VAL A 205 14.85 -13.39 -28.49
N THR A 206 14.62 -12.10 -28.67
CA THR A 206 15.33 -10.96 -29.28
C THR A 206 14.65 -9.72 -28.68
N GLU A 207 15.31 -9.06 -27.75
CA GLU A 207 15.33 -7.60 -27.68
C GLU A 207 16.76 -7.20 -28.07
N SER A 208 16.91 -6.16 -28.88
CA SER A 208 18.14 -5.85 -29.63
C SER A 208 19.38 -5.76 -28.72
N THR A 209 20.31 -6.70 -28.89
CA THR A 209 21.57 -6.79 -28.15
C THR A 209 22.74 -6.37 -29.04
N ASP A 210 23.72 -5.69 -28.46
CA ASP A 210 24.99 -5.42 -29.13
C ASP A 210 25.88 -6.67 -29.21
N LYS A 211 26.99 -6.57 -29.95
CA LYS A 211 27.84 -7.70 -30.34
C LYS A 211 28.60 -8.38 -29.19
N LYS A 212 28.39 -8.03 -27.92
CA LYS A 212 29.02 -8.67 -26.75
C LYS A 212 28.05 -9.22 -25.71
N GLY A 213 26.74 -9.14 -25.90
CA GLY A 213 25.77 -9.90 -25.10
C GLY A 213 25.71 -9.52 -23.61
N ASN A 214 26.16 -8.32 -23.24
CA ASN A 214 25.82 -7.72 -21.95
C ASN A 214 24.56 -6.87 -22.12
N LEU A 215 23.53 -7.10 -21.30
CA LEU A 215 22.71 -5.98 -20.84
C LEU A 215 23.65 -5.14 -19.97
N GLU A 216 24.24 -4.08 -20.51
CA GLU A 216 24.88 -3.12 -19.63
C GLU A 216 23.82 -2.59 -18.67
N LYS A 217 24.05 -2.85 -17.37
CA LYS A 217 23.49 -2.03 -16.31
C LYS A 217 23.72 -0.59 -16.75
N ASN A 218 22.64 0.19 -16.91
CA ASN A 218 22.76 1.59 -17.26
C ASN A 218 23.43 2.33 -16.09
N THR A 219 24.76 2.31 -16.05
CA THR A 219 25.59 2.80 -14.95
C THR A 219 26.81 3.51 -15.50
N ILE A 220 27.13 4.67 -14.95
CA ILE A 220 28.31 5.47 -15.27
C ILE A 220 29.23 5.46 -14.05
N LYS A 221 30.51 5.14 -14.23
CA LYS A 221 31.50 5.39 -13.18
C LYS A 221 31.77 6.89 -13.10
N TYR A 222 31.69 7.44 -11.91
CA TYR A 222 31.92 8.86 -11.70
C TYR A 222 33.40 9.20 -11.86
N GLU A 223 33.67 10.16 -12.73
CA GLU A 223 34.94 10.87 -12.83
C GLU A 223 34.64 12.37 -12.68
N PRO A 224 35.30 13.09 -11.76
CA PRO A 224 35.05 14.51 -11.57
C PRO A 224 35.10 15.32 -12.86
N GLY A 225 34.10 16.18 -13.09
CA GLY A 225 33.97 17.02 -14.28
C GLY A 225 33.45 16.31 -15.53
N HIS A 226 33.07 15.04 -15.43
CA HIS A 226 32.60 14.22 -16.55
C HIS A 226 31.17 13.67 -16.35
N LEU A 227 30.43 14.18 -15.36
CA LEU A 227 29.01 13.91 -15.22
C LEU A 227 28.28 14.49 -16.45
N PRO A 228 27.39 13.73 -17.11
CA PRO A 228 26.62 14.25 -18.23
C PRO A 228 25.67 15.36 -17.78
N GLU A 229 25.38 16.31 -18.68
CA GLU A 229 24.27 17.25 -18.52
C GLU A 229 22.93 16.52 -18.39
N PHE A 230 21.97 17.12 -17.68
CA PHE A 230 20.68 16.52 -17.38
C PHE A 230 19.97 15.94 -18.62
N GLN A 231 19.89 16.71 -19.71
CA GLN A 231 19.19 16.29 -20.92
C GLN A 231 19.84 15.06 -21.56
N LYS A 232 21.17 15.08 -21.69
CA LYS A 232 21.96 13.96 -22.20
C LYS A 232 21.83 12.73 -21.30
N TRP A 233 21.81 12.91 -19.98
CA TRP A 233 21.58 11.84 -19.03
C TRP A 233 20.20 11.19 -19.17
N VAL A 234 19.15 11.99 -19.42
CA VAL A 234 17.81 11.47 -19.72
C VAL A 234 17.81 10.67 -21.03
N GLU A 235 18.46 11.18 -22.08
CA GLU A 235 18.61 10.49 -23.38
C GLU A 235 19.37 9.16 -23.26
N MET A 236 20.33 9.08 -22.35
CA MET A 236 21.04 7.84 -22.01
C MET A 236 20.18 6.84 -21.22
N GLY A 237 18.92 7.15 -20.92
CA GLY A 237 18.01 6.27 -20.18
C GLY A 237 18.19 6.34 -18.66
N CYS A 238 18.65 7.48 -18.15
CA CYS A 238 18.83 7.75 -16.72
C CYS A 238 19.80 6.78 -15.99
N PRO A 239 21.05 6.64 -16.45
CA PRO A 239 22.02 5.75 -15.82
C PRO A 239 22.26 6.12 -14.35
N LYS A 240 22.49 5.11 -13.50
CA LYS A 240 22.97 5.34 -12.13
C LYS A 240 24.44 5.74 -12.14
N ILE A 241 24.85 6.54 -11.17
CA ILE A 241 26.25 6.94 -11.02
C ILE A 241 26.91 6.06 -9.95
N ILE A 242 28.05 5.47 -10.27
CA ILE A 242 28.83 4.62 -9.35
C ILE A 242 30.06 5.39 -8.88
N ILE A 243 30.19 5.57 -7.57
CA ILE A 243 31.37 6.19 -6.94
C ILE A 243 32.22 5.12 -6.24
N SER A 244 33.52 5.38 -6.13
CA SER A 244 34.46 4.52 -5.38
C SER A 244 34.61 4.96 -3.92
N SER A 245 34.37 6.24 -3.61
CA SER A 245 34.50 6.80 -2.27
C SER A 245 33.41 7.82 -1.99
N SER A 246 32.92 7.86 -0.75
CA SER A 246 31.99 8.90 -0.32
C SER A 246 32.62 10.31 -0.34
N ALA A 247 33.95 10.41 -0.37
CA ALA A 247 34.66 11.68 -0.50
C ALA A 247 34.33 12.42 -1.81
N ASP A 248 33.86 11.70 -2.84
CA ASP A 248 33.48 12.27 -4.13
C ASP A 248 32.10 12.94 -4.10
N LEU A 249 31.26 12.64 -3.10
CA LEU A 249 29.87 13.10 -3.02
C LEU A 249 29.72 14.63 -3.05
N PRO A 250 30.51 15.44 -2.32
CA PRO A 250 30.32 16.89 -2.35
C PRO A 250 30.54 17.48 -3.75
N LEU A 251 31.61 17.05 -4.42
CA LEU A 251 31.95 17.51 -5.76
C LEU A 251 30.94 17.01 -6.80
N LEU A 252 30.57 15.74 -6.74
CA LEU A 252 29.55 15.15 -7.61
C LEU A 252 28.21 15.88 -7.49
N THR A 253 27.82 16.21 -6.25
CA THR A 253 26.57 16.90 -5.95
C THR A 253 26.57 18.31 -6.51
N ALA A 254 27.68 19.03 -6.38
CA ALA A 254 27.86 20.34 -6.99
C ALA A 254 27.84 20.28 -8.52
N GLU A 255 28.53 19.30 -9.11
CA GLU A 255 28.53 19.08 -10.55
C GLU A 255 27.13 18.73 -11.08
N ALA A 256 26.38 17.89 -10.36
CA ALA A 256 24.99 17.58 -10.69
C ALA A 256 24.11 18.83 -10.68
N TYR A 257 24.28 19.72 -9.69
CA TYR A 257 23.56 20.99 -9.70
C TYR A 257 23.88 21.83 -10.93
N LEU A 258 25.18 22.04 -11.22
CA LEU A 258 25.64 22.83 -12.37
C LEU A 258 25.19 22.25 -13.72
N ASN A 259 25.03 20.92 -13.78
CA ASN A 259 24.57 20.20 -14.96
C ASN A 259 23.03 20.15 -15.12
N GLY A 260 22.28 20.93 -14.32
CA GLY A 260 20.84 21.10 -14.44
C GLY A 260 20.00 20.02 -13.74
N PHE A 261 20.59 19.20 -12.88
CA PHE A 261 19.82 18.29 -12.03
C PHE A 261 19.19 19.06 -10.87
N ARG A 262 18.06 18.56 -10.37
CA ARG A 262 17.36 19.13 -9.20
C ARG A 262 17.29 18.23 -7.98
N ASN A 263 17.43 16.93 -8.20
CA ASN A 263 17.32 15.94 -7.14
C ASN A 263 18.41 14.89 -7.29
N ILE A 264 19.05 14.57 -6.19
CA ILE A 264 20.05 13.51 -6.11
C ILE A 264 19.75 12.59 -4.93
N LEU A 265 19.82 11.29 -5.16
CA LEU A 265 19.72 10.26 -4.14
C LEU A 265 21.09 9.65 -3.91
N TRP A 266 21.63 9.84 -2.71
CA TRP A 266 22.81 9.13 -2.24
C TRP A 266 22.39 7.75 -1.71
N ASN A 267 22.19 6.80 -2.63
CA ASN A 267 21.84 5.41 -2.35
C ASN A 267 23.09 4.59 -1.95
N ILE A 268 23.71 4.98 -0.85
CA ILE A 268 24.92 4.33 -0.35
C ILE A 268 24.53 3.50 0.88
N TYR A 269 25.20 2.38 1.15
CA TYR A 269 24.91 1.57 2.32
C TYR A 269 25.17 2.32 3.64
N ALA A 270 24.56 1.85 4.73
CA ALA A 270 24.73 2.47 6.05
C ALA A 270 26.17 2.31 6.55
N GLY A 271 26.79 3.44 6.92
CA GLY A 271 28.20 3.47 7.35
C GLY A 271 29.19 3.77 6.23
N GLY A 272 28.72 3.91 4.98
CA GLY A 272 29.53 4.35 3.84
C GLY A 272 29.74 5.87 3.75
N GLY A 273 29.76 6.60 4.86
CA GLY A 273 30.19 8.01 4.88
C GLY A 273 29.21 9.08 4.37
N LYS A 274 27.95 8.77 4.05
CA LYS A 274 26.96 9.75 3.53
C LYS A 274 26.83 11.01 4.40
N SER A 275 26.37 10.87 5.65
CA SER A 275 26.16 12.01 6.56
C SER A 275 27.47 12.70 6.96
N TRP A 276 28.62 12.00 6.87
CA TRP A 276 29.94 12.63 7.00
C TRP A 276 30.26 13.52 5.81
N SER A 277 29.83 13.16 4.61
CA SER A 277 30.10 13.93 3.38
C SER A 277 29.30 15.24 3.34
N VAL A 278 28.16 15.31 4.04
CA VAL A 278 27.40 16.56 4.21
C VAL A 278 28.20 17.63 4.97
N ASP A 279 29.07 17.25 5.91
CA ASP A 279 30.01 18.18 6.58
C ASP A 279 30.86 18.97 5.56
N LYS A 280 31.13 18.35 4.41
CA LYS A 280 31.97 18.87 3.33
C LYS A 280 31.20 19.60 2.23
N LEU A 281 29.87 19.65 2.29
CA LEU A 281 29.06 20.44 1.35
C LEU A 281 29.20 21.92 1.69
N ASP A 282 29.60 22.75 0.74
CA ASP A 282 29.79 24.18 0.91
C ASP A 282 29.11 24.91 -0.26
N LEU A 283 28.47 26.06 0.00
CA LEU A 283 27.75 26.81 -1.04
C LEU A 283 28.67 27.30 -2.15
N SER A 284 29.95 27.55 -1.86
CA SER A 284 30.94 27.94 -2.87
C SER A 284 31.13 26.88 -3.97
N LEU A 285 30.78 25.62 -3.70
CA LEU A 285 30.84 24.55 -4.70
C LEU A 285 29.72 24.68 -5.75
N PHE A 286 28.59 25.29 -5.41
CA PHE A 286 27.40 25.30 -6.26
C PHE A 286 27.35 26.51 -7.21
N GLY A 287 28.21 27.52 -7.02
CA GLY A 287 28.23 28.72 -7.88
C GLY A 287 26.91 29.50 -7.88
N ILE A 288 26.12 29.41 -6.81
CA ILE A 288 24.81 30.07 -6.71
C ILE A 288 25.00 31.54 -6.38
N GLU A 289 24.51 32.42 -7.26
CA GLU A 289 24.45 33.86 -6.99
C GLU A 289 23.36 34.19 -5.95
N PRO A 290 23.51 35.24 -5.13
CA PRO A 290 22.48 35.65 -4.19
C PRO A 290 21.18 36.04 -4.91
N ASP A 291 20.02 35.71 -4.34
CA ASP A 291 18.74 36.23 -4.83
C ASP A 291 18.65 37.73 -4.45
N ILE A 292 18.74 38.62 -5.44
CA ILE A 292 18.67 40.08 -5.22
C ILE A 292 17.25 40.57 -5.54
N GLU A 293 16.54 41.08 -4.53
CA GLU A 293 15.26 41.77 -4.74
C GLU A 293 15.52 43.25 -5.02
N PHE A 294 14.91 43.79 -6.08
CA PHE A 294 14.99 45.21 -6.44
C PHE A 294 13.66 45.92 -6.19
N ASP A 295 13.70 47.20 -5.83
CA ASP A 295 12.52 48.06 -5.80
C ASP A 295 12.12 48.51 -7.21
N GLU A 296 10.96 49.18 -7.33
CA GLU A 296 10.47 49.75 -8.58
C GLU A 296 11.45 50.77 -9.21
N MET A 297 12.47 51.22 -8.47
CA MET A 297 13.51 52.16 -8.87
C MET A 297 14.84 51.48 -9.18
N GLY A 298 14.92 50.15 -9.07
CA GLY A 298 16.12 49.36 -9.33
C GLY A 298 17.15 49.35 -8.18
N ASN A 299 16.79 49.79 -6.97
CA ASN A 299 17.65 49.66 -5.80
C ASN A 299 17.47 48.28 -5.16
N VAL A 300 18.55 47.70 -4.64
CA VAL A 300 18.50 46.46 -3.90
C VAL A 300 17.71 46.64 -2.59
N ILE A 301 16.59 45.93 -2.45
CA ILE A 301 15.76 45.86 -1.23
C ILE A 301 16.32 44.79 -0.28
N ASP A 302 16.72 43.64 -0.82
CA ASP A 302 17.09 42.47 -0.03
C ASP A 302 18.08 41.59 -0.82
N GLU A 303 19.18 41.17 -0.18
CA GLU A 303 20.16 40.23 -0.74
C GLU A 303 20.04 38.90 0.01
N LYS A 304 19.38 37.93 -0.60
CA LYS A 304 19.11 36.62 0.00
C LYS A 304 20.09 35.59 -0.51
N TYR A 305 21.12 35.33 0.28
CA TYR A 305 22.10 34.28 -0.03
C TYR A 305 21.43 32.88 0.00
N PRO A 306 21.90 31.94 -0.85
CA PRO A 306 21.57 30.53 -0.77
C PRO A 306 21.90 29.95 0.61
N ARG A 307 21.24 28.86 0.99
CA ARG A 307 21.42 28.19 2.29
C ARG A 307 21.39 26.68 2.15
N ILE A 308 22.02 25.98 3.09
CA ILE A 308 21.95 24.53 3.22
C ILE A 308 21.07 24.17 4.42
N ILE A 309 19.93 23.53 4.15
CA ILE A 309 18.93 23.16 5.14
C ILE A 309 19.00 21.64 5.34
N TYR A 310 19.43 21.22 6.53
CA TYR A 310 19.46 19.80 6.89
C TYR A 310 18.16 19.38 7.61
N LEU A 311 17.41 18.46 7.01
CA LEU A 311 16.21 17.88 7.60
C LEU A 311 16.55 16.57 8.31
N ASP A 312 16.42 16.57 9.64
CA ASP A 312 16.66 15.43 10.52
C ASP A 312 15.63 15.39 11.66
N ALA A 313 14.95 14.25 11.83
CA ALA A 313 14.04 14.03 12.95
C ALA A 313 14.75 14.20 14.31
N ASN A 314 16.06 13.92 14.36
CA ASN A 314 16.94 14.06 15.51
C ASN A 314 17.77 15.34 15.49
N TYR A 315 17.32 16.42 14.84
CA TYR A 315 18.06 17.69 14.71
C TYR A 315 18.66 18.29 16.00
N ARG A 316 18.12 17.98 17.19
CA ARG A 316 18.67 18.43 18.48
C ARG A 316 19.82 17.58 18.99
N ASN A 317 19.94 16.36 18.47
CA ASN A 317 20.91 15.34 18.90
C ASN A 317 21.57 14.71 17.65
N PRO A 318 22.30 15.49 16.82
CA PRO A 318 22.92 14.93 15.62
C PRO A 318 23.87 13.79 15.96
N SER A 319 23.82 12.72 15.15
CA SER A 319 24.66 11.54 15.36
C SER A 319 26.06 11.65 14.75
N VAL A 320 26.37 12.79 14.10
CA VAL A 320 27.62 13.05 13.38
C VAL A 320 28.24 14.36 13.86
N ALA A 321 29.50 14.30 14.27
CA ALA A 321 30.20 15.43 14.87
C ALA A 321 30.36 16.63 13.92
N GLY A 322 30.50 16.41 12.61
CA GLY A 322 30.54 17.47 11.61
C GLY A 322 29.24 18.26 11.53
N ILE A 323 28.11 17.54 11.49
CA ILE A 323 26.77 18.14 11.47
C ILE A 323 26.52 18.96 12.74
N GLU A 324 26.85 18.39 13.91
CA GLU A 324 26.68 19.06 15.20
C GLU A 324 27.52 20.35 15.33
N ARG A 325 28.68 20.43 14.66
CA ARG A 325 29.51 21.65 14.62
C ARG A 325 29.03 22.67 13.60
N LYS A 326 28.63 22.21 12.42
CA LYS A 326 28.36 23.06 11.25
C LYS A 326 26.94 23.62 11.21
N PHE A 327 25.95 22.83 11.61
CA PHE A 327 24.54 23.20 11.47
C PHE A 327 23.94 23.69 12.78
N ILE A 328 23.30 24.86 12.73
CA ILE A 328 22.63 25.45 13.90
C ILE A 328 21.21 24.87 14.03
N PRO A 329 20.82 24.27 15.17
CA PRO A 329 19.48 23.71 15.34
C PRO A 329 18.38 24.78 15.36
N LEU A 330 17.48 24.75 14.38
CA LEU A 330 16.35 25.68 14.33
C LEU A 330 15.33 25.35 15.43
N PRO A 331 15.10 26.22 16.43
CA PRO A 331 14.31 25.87 17.60
C PRO A 331 12.83 25.67 17.24
N GLY A 332 12.30 24.51 17.62
CA GLY A 332 10.88 24.19 17.55
C GLY A 332 10.20 24.42 18.90
N LYS A 333 8.88 24.60 18.91
CA LYS A 333 8.11 24.75 20.16
C LYS A 333 8.28 23.52 21.08
N HIS A 334 8.60 23.73 22.35
CA HIS A 334 8.69 22.68 23.37
C HIS A 334 8.16 23.13 24.73
N LEU A 335 7.72 22.14 25.53
CA LEU A 335 7.24 22.31 26.89
C LEU A 335 8.36 22.20 27.93
N GLY A 336 9.58 22.51 27.49
CA GLY A 336 10.81 22.26 28.23
C GLY A 336 11.55 21.01 27.74
N LEU A 337 12.86 20.99 27.97
CA LEU A 337 13.76 19.89 27.62
C LEU A 337 14.56 19.44 28.84
N LYS A 338 14.95 18.17 28.85
CA LYS A 338 15.80 17.54 29.85
C LYS A 338 17.04 16.99 29.18
N LYS A 339 18.17 17.01 29.88
CA LYS A 339 19.42 16.38 29.46
C LYS A 339 19.42 14.92 29.88
N ASP A 340 19.62 14.03 28.92
CA ASP A 340 19.80 12.61 29.15
C ASP A 340 21.29 12.27 29.13
N GLU A 341 21.90 12.28 30.31
CA GLU A 341 23.34 12.03 30.50
C GLU A 341 23.76 10.60 30.07
N ASN A 342 22.82 9.67 29.94
CA ASN A 342 23.10 8.30 29.49
C ASN A 342 23.25 8.18 27.97
N ARG A 343 22.84 9.21 27.22
CA ARG A 343 22.94 9.23 25.75
C ARG A 343 23.66 10.51 25.33
N LEU A 344 24.82 10.33 24.71
CA LEU A 344 25.65 11.44 24.25
C LEU A 344 25.62 11.56 22.72
N THR A 345 25.65 12.80 22.24
CA THR A 345 25.86 13.12 20.83
C THR A 345 27.28 12.76 20.39
N ALA A 346 27.59 12.94 19.10
CA ALA A 346 28.92 12.64 18.58
C ALA A 346 30.03 13.54 19.17
N LEU A 347 29.70 14.76 19.61
CA LEU A 347 30.63 15.64 20.33
C LEU A 347 30.64 15.42 21.86
N GLY A 348 29.88 14.44 22.37
CA GLY A 348 29.81 14.13 23.79
C GLY A 348 28.81 14.97 24.59
N ASN A 349 27.90 15.69 23.93
CA ASN A 349 26.88 16.47 24.62
C ASN A 349 25.71 15.56 25.06
N PRO A 350 25.09 15.78 26.23
CA PRO A 350 23.90 15.04 26.64
C PRO A 350 22.74 15.24 25.68
N HIS A 351 22.00 14.18 25.37
CA HIS A 351 20.84 14.27 24.50
C HIS A 351 19.76 15.15 25.12
N LEU A 352 19.23 16.09 24.34
CA LEU A 352 18.07 16.88 24.69
C LEU A 352 16.79 16.10 24.37
N ILE A 353 16.06 15.73 25.41
CA ILE A 353 14.78 15.02 25.32
C ILE A 353 13.63 15.89 25.83
N ARG A 354 12.42 15.62 25.35
CA ARG A 354 11.23 16.26 25.91
C ARG A 354 10.99 15.75 27.33
N VAL A 355 10.69 16.68 28.22
CA VAL A 355 10.38 16.43 29.63
C VAL A 355 9.10 15.58 29.74
N LYS A 356 9.10 14.57 30.62
CA LYS A 356 7.89 13.77 30.90
C LYS A 356 6.96 14.52 31.87
N LYS A 357 5.73 14.05 31.99
CA LYS A 357 4.75 14.63 32.93
C LYS A 357 5.35 14.61 34.35
N ASP A 358 5.29 15.75 35.04
CA ASP A 358 5.77 15.97 36.41
C ASP A 358 7.31 16.00 36.61
N GLU A 359 8.10 15.99 35.52
CA GLU A 359 9.54 16.23 35.59
C GLU A 359 9.88 17.73 35.51
N ILE A 360 10.96 18.14 36.18
CA ILE A 360 11.49 19.51 36.09
C ILE A 360 12.37 19.64 34.83
N PRO A 361 12.12 20.61 33.94
CA PRO A 361 12.97 20.88 32.78
C PRO A 361 14.34 21.42 33.19
N ASP A 362 15.41 20.95 32.54
CA ASP A 362 16.72 21.62 32.58
C ASP A 362 16.72 22.87 31.69
N ILE A 363 15.96 22.84 30.59
CA ILE A 363 15.76 23.97 29.67
C ILE A 363 14.27 24.34 29.70
N PRO A 364 13.90 25.57 30.07
CA PRO A 364 12.51 25.98 30.21
C PRO A 364 11.76 25.98 28.86
N PRO A 365 10.42 25.98 28.87
CA PRO A 365 9.61 26.14 27.65
C PRO A 365 9.96 27.42 26.89
N ASN A 366 10.01 27.35 25.56
CA ASN A 366 10.40 28.48 24.71
C ASN A 366 9.22 29.28 24.12
N CYS A 367 7.98 28.87 24.37
CA CYS A 367 6.78 29.58 23.92
C CYS A 367 5.62 29.37 24.91
N PRO A 368 5.03 30.45 25.46
CA PRO A 368 3.94 30.34 26.44
C PRO A 368 2.65 29.75 25.82
N GLU A 369 2.44 29.96 24.52
CA GLU A 369 1.28 29.46 23.77
C GLU A 369 1.45 28.01 23.28
N THR A 370 2.53 27.32 23.66
CA THR A 370 2.81 25.95 23.17
C THR A 370 1.64 25.01 23.43
N TYR A 371 1.02 25.08 24.62
CA TYR A 371 -0.16 24.28 24.94
C TYR A 371 -1.38 24.67 24.09
N THR A 372 -1.59 25.96 23.80
CA THR A 372 -2.65 26.44 22.91
C THR A 372 -2.52 25.88 21.50
N PHE A 373 -1.29 25.84 20.94
CA PHE A 373 -1.00 25.16 19.67
C PHE A 373 -1.26 23.65 19.73
N LEU A 374 -0.90 23.00 20.84
CA LEU A 374 -1.18 21.57 21.00
C LEU A 374 -2.69 21.29 21.10
N GLU A 375 -3.45 22.15 21.77
CA GLU A 375 -4.91 22.01 21.87
C GLU A 375 -5.63 22.23 20.53
N THR A 376 -5.26 23.25 19.76
CA THR A 376 -5.82 23.40 18.39
C THR A 376 -5.51 22.20 17.50
N LYS A 377 -4.27 21.68 17.57
CA LYS A 377 -3.88 20.45 16.87
C LYS A 377 -4.69 19.24 17.33
N LYS A 378 -4.95 19.08 18.63
CA LYS A 378 -5.83 18.02 19.16
C LYS A 378 -7.26 18.13 18.62
N LYS A 379 -7.73 19.33 18.30
CA LYS A 379 -9.02 19.57 17.64
C LYS A 379 -8.97 19.41 16.12
N GLY A 380 -7.87 18.91 15.54
CA GLY A 380 -7.75 18.71 14.09
C GLY A 380 -7.65 20.02 13.30
N ILE A 381 -7.33 21.13 13.96
CA ILE A 381 -7.11 22.44 13.35
C ILE A 381 -5.62 22.72 13.38
N GLN A 382 -5.00 22.74 12.20
CA GLN A 382 -3.58 22.99 12.08
C GLN A 382 -3.31 24.51 12.08
N VAL A 383 -2.72 24.99 13.17
CA VAL A 383 -2.32 26.40 13.31
C VAL A 383 -0.80 26.48 13.33
N PHE A 384 -0.22 27.14 12.33
CA PHE A 384 1.21 27.45 12.30
C PHE A 384 1.47 28.70 13.14
N ALA A 385 2.67 28.82 13.71
CA ALA A 385 3.05 30.04 14.41
C ALA A 385 3.41 31.12 13.38
N GLY A 386 3.19 32.39 13.71
CA GLY A 386 3.64 33.54 12.92
C GLY A 386 2.77 34.75 12.93
N LYS A 387 3.21 35.81 12.25
CA LYS A 387 2.49 37.09 12.20
C LYS A 387 1.05 36.92 11.75
N ASP A 388 0.79 35.92 10.90
CA ASP A 388 -0.52 35.58 10.37
C ASP A 388 -1.32 34.59 11.25
N SER A 389 -0.68 33.99 12.26
CA SER A 389 -1.28 32.99 13.14
C SER A 389 -2.33 33.61 14.06
N PRO A 390 -3.55 33.05 14.16
CA PRO A 390 -4.57 33.53 15.09
C PRO A 390 -4.12 33.43 16.56
N ILE A 391 -3.26 32.46 16.90
CA ILE A 391 -2.72 32.31 18.25
C ILE A 391 -1.63 33.35 18.52
N CYS A 392 -0.70 33.56 17.59
CA CYS A 392 0.36 34.55 17.80
C CYS A 392 -0.17 35.99 17.76
N LYS A 393 -1.14 36.31 16.89
CA LYS A 393 -1.79 37.65 16.83
C LYS A 393 -2.39 38.08 18.17
N THR A 394 -2.80 37.11 18.99
CA THR A 394 -3.37 37.34 20.33
C THR A 394 -2.33 37.18 21.44
N CYS A 395 -1.06 36.98 21.11
CA CYS A 395 0.01 36.81 22.11
C CYS A 395 0.63 38.18 22.44
N PRO A 396 0.75 38.55 23.73
CA PRO A 396 1.35 39.83 24.11
C PRO A 396 2.84 39.92 23.80
N LEU A 397 3.50 38.78 23.53
CA LEU A 397 4.90 38.73 23.15
C LEU A 397 5.13 38.86 21.65
N LEU A 398 4.08 38.90 20.80
CA LEU A 398 4.29 38.96 19.35
C LEU A 398 4.93 40.28 18.93
N TYR A 399 4.41 41.41 19.42
CA TYR A 399 4.89 42.74 19.10
C TYR A 399 5.51 43.41 20.32
N ASP A 400 6.57 44.19 20.10
CA ASP A 400 7.16 45.04 21.13
C ASP A 400 6.40 46.38 21.26
N LYS A 401 6.94 47.28 22.08
CA LYS A 401 6.36 48.62 22.32
C LYS A 401 6.32 49.52 21.08
N ASN A 402 7.12 49.24 20.05
CA ASN A 402 7.20 50.00 18.82
C ASN A 402 6.31 49.42 17.71
N GLY A 403 5.73 48.23 17.94
CA GLY A 403 4.93 47.50 16.95
C GLY A 403 5.74 46.54 16.09
N ASP A 404 7.03 46.35 16.38
CA ASP A 404 7.92 45.41 15.69
C ASP A 404 7.82 44.01 16.31
N ILE A 405 8.26 42.96 15.61
CA ILE A 405 8.21 41.59 16.14
C ILE A 405 9.11 41.50 17.39
N GLY A 406 8.50 41.24 18.56
CA GLY A 406 9.19 41.14 19.85
C GLY A 406 9.34 39.71 20.39
N CYS A 407 8.78 38.71 19.70
CA CYS A 407 8.71 37.34 20.23
C CYS A 407 10.09 36.66 20.19
N PRO A 408 10.68 36.26 21.33
CA PRO A 408 12.03 35.69 21.36
C PRO A 408 12.18 34.44 20.48
N LEU A 409 11.15 33.58 20.44
CA LEU A 409 11.17 32.39 19.58
C LEU A 409 11.12 32.73 18.09
N ILE A 410 10.33 33.74 17.69
CA ILE A 410 10.22 34.13 16.28
C ILE A 410 11.53 34.81 15.86
N LEU A 411 12.05 35.72 16.68
CA LEU A 411 13.31 36.41 16.45
C LEU A 411 14.49 35.44 16.34
N GLU A 412 14.62 34.48 17.27
CA GLU A 412 15.71 33.51 17.21
C GLU A 412 15.60 32.60 15.99
N ARG A 413 14.37 32.23 15.58
CA ARG A 413 14.16 31.49 14.34
C ARG A 413 14.52 32.33 13.13
N GLN A 414 14.09 33.58 13.05
CA GLN A 414 14.45 34.48 11.95
C GLN A 414 15.97 34.62 11.84
N ARG A 415 16.66 34.86 12.97
CA ARG A 415 18.11 34.94 13.04
C ARG A 415 18.79 33.67 12.51
N ILE A 416 18.39 32.48 12.97
CA ILE A 416 18.96 31.20 12.53
C ILE A 416 18.66 30.92 11.05
N GLN A 417 17.52 31.38 10.54
CA GLN A 417 17.17 31.19 9.13
C GLN A 417 17.97 32.08 8.18
N GLU A 418 18.64 33.12 8.68
CA GLU A 418 19.62 33.88 7.90
C GLU A 418 21.02 33.26 7.93
N GLU A 419 21.24 32.22 8.75
CA GLU A 419 22.50 31.48 8.77
C GLU A 419 22.61 30.60 7.52
N GLU A 420 23.83 30.44 7.03
CA GLU A 420 24.16 29.62 5.86
C GLU A 420 23.73 28.15 6.04
N ASN A 421 23.92 27.60 7.25
CA ASN A 421 23.74 26.19 7.56
C ASN A 421 22.86 26.01 8.81
N TYR A 422 21.67 25.45 8.67
CA TYR A 422 20.82 25.11 9.82
C TYR A 422 20.13 23.74 9.68
N ILE A 423 19.83 23.12 10.83
CA ILE A 423 19.21 21.80 10.91
C ILE A 423 17.82 21.87 11.55
N SER A 424 16.85 21.11 11.05
CA SER A 424 15.49 21.08 11.59
C SER A 424 14.82 19.71 11.43
N SER A 425 13.83 19.43 12.29
CA SER A 425 13.00 18.21 12.20
C SER A 425 11.77 18.36 11.31
N SER A 426 11.53 19.55 10.80
CA SER A 426 10.44 19.83 9.90
C SER A 426 10.78 21.03 9.06
N VAL A 427 10.11 21.14 7.92
CA VAL A 427 10.07 22.37 7.14
C VAL A 427 9.79 23.57 8.06
N PRO A 428 10.58 24.65 8.01
CA PRO A 428 10.30 25.84 8.79
C PRO A 428 8.94 26.42 8.40
N GLY A 429 8.03 26.55 9.37
CA GLY A 429 6.72 27.23 9.16
C GLY A 429 6.82 28.76 9.02
N PHE A 430 8.03 29.30 9.01
CA PHE A 430 8.35 30.72 8.82
C PHE A 430 9.47 30.80 7.80
N GLY A 431 9.39 31.76 6.88
CA GLY A 431 10.26 31.83 5.70
C GLY A 431 9.69 30.98 4.58
N LYS A 432 9.27 31.63 3.48
CA LYS A 432 9.12 30.91 2.22
C LYS A 432 10.47 30.26 1.92
N SER A 433 10.47 29.01 1.50
CA SER A 433 11.63 28.40 0.84
C SER A 433 12.12 29.34 -0.25
N ARG A 434 13.40 29.67 -0.25
CA ARG A 434 14.02 30.46 -1.32
C ARG A 434 14.22 29.54 -2.51
N HIS A 435 14.11 30.09 -3.72
CA HIS A 435 14.39 29.32 -4.94
C HIS A 435 15.85 28.87 -5.00
N SER A 436 16.74 29.53 -4.25
CA SER A 436 18.16 29.23 -4.09
C SER A 436 18.51 28.23 -2.95
N ASP A 437 17.54 27.75 -2.16
CA ASP A 437 17.82 26.85 -1.02
C ASP A 437 18.26 25.44 -1.48
N ILE A 438 19.26 24.87 -0.81
CA ILE A 438 19.67 23.46 -0.95
C ILE A 438 19.13 22.66 0.24
N LEU A 439 18.38 21.59 -0.03
CA LEU A 439 17.83 20.72 1.01
C LEU A 439 18.63 19.43 1.12
N VAL A 440 19.12 19.13 2.32
CA VAL A 440 19.63 17.82 2.68
C VAL A 440 18.55 17.09 3.48
N ILE A 441 18.12 15.92 3.02
CA ILE A 441 16.99 15.19 3.57
C ILE A 441 17.48 13.82 4.05
N GLU A 442 17.76 13.71 5.35
CA GLU A 442 18.07 12.43 5.99
C GLU A 442 16.79 11.61 6.14
N GLU A 443 16.83 10.30 5.89
CA GLU A 443 15.66 9.40 6.03
C GLU A 443 14.36 10.03 5.50
N ALA A 444 14.24 10.17 4.17
CA ALA A 444 13.16 10.92 3.52
C ALA A 444 11.75 10.53 4.00
N GLU A 445 11.51 9.24 4.30
CA GLU A 445 10.23 8.77 4.87
C GLU A 445 9.88 9.35 6.24
N ALA A 446 10.88 9.64 7.06
CA ALA A 446 10.70 10.18 8.40
C ALA A 446 10.52 11.71 8.38
N ASN A 447 11.20 12.39 7.47
CA ASN A 447 11.21 13.85 7.39
C ASN A 447 10.18 14.43 6.40
N ILE A 448 9.84 13.70 5.33
CA ILE A 448 8.78 14.05 4.38
C ILE A 448 7.60 13.14 4.66
N VAL A 449 6.73 13.56 5.57
CA VAL A 449 5.49 12.84 5.88
C VAL A 449 4.33 13.48 5.08
N PRO A 450 3.94 12.94 3.92
CA PRO A 450 3.00 13.59 3.01
C PRO A 450 1.53 13.34 3.40
N PHE A 451 1.26 12.98 4.65
CA PHE A 451 -0.07 12.66 5.13
C PHE A 451 -0.22 13.01 6.60
N GLU A 452 -1.46 13.20 7.03
CA GLU A 452 -1.82 13.33 8.42
C GLU A 452 -3.04 12.47 8.73
N THR A 453 -3.11 11.96 9.96
CA THR A 453 -4.21 11.12 10.43
C THR A 453 -4.92 11.78 11.59
N LEU A 454 -6.22 12.02 11.42
CA LEU A 454 -7.14 12.43 12.47
C LEU A 454 -7.87 11.19 13.00
N LYS A 455 -8.03 11.07 14.32
CA LYS A 455 -8.84 10.03 14.95
C LYS A 455 -10.00 10.67 15.71
N VAL A 456 -11.20 10.13 15.57
CA VAL A 456 -12.40 10.61 16.24
C VAL A 456 -13.18 9.44 16.83
N SER A 457 -13.60 9.57 18.07
CA SER A 457 -14.47 8.61 18.74
C SER A 457 -15.94 8.82 18.35
N LEU A 458 -16.75 7.76 18.40
CA LEU A 458 -18.19 7.89 18.19
C LEU A 458 -18.86 8.86 19.16
N THR A 459 -18.39 8.90 20.42
CA THR A 459 -18.91 9.82 21.44
C THR A 459 -18.68 11.28 21.05
N GLU A 460 -17.53 11.60 20.43
CA GLU A 460 -17.26 12.96 19.95
C GLU A 460 -18.14 13.35 18.77
N ILE A 461 -18.46 12.40 17.87
CA ILE A 461 -19.41 12.61 16.77
C ILE A 461 -20.81 12.89 17.33
N GLN A 462 -21.28 12.07 18.27
CA GLN A 462 -22.59 12.26 18.91
C GLN A 462 -22.68 13.59 19.66
N LYS A 463 -21.63 13.94 20.40
CA LYS A 463 -21.55 15.23 21.10
C LYS A 463 -21.60 16.41 20.12
N PHE A 464 -20.87 16.34 19.01
CA PHE A 464 -20.93 17.39 17.98
C PHE A 464 -22.35 17.55 17.42
N VAL A 465 -23.03 16.45 17.09
CA VAL A 465 -24.39 16.50 16.56
C VAL A 465 -25.36 17.11 17.58
N ALA A 466 -25.32 16.66 18.83
CA ALA A 466 -26.15 17.22 19.89
C ALA A 466 -25.88 18.72 20.12
N ASP A 467 -24.62 19.13 20.21
CA ASP A 467 -24.24 20.50 20.58
C ASP A 467 -24.45 21.50 19.43
N LYS A 468 -24.15 21.10 18.17
CA LYS A 468 -24.08 22.02 17.02
C LYS A 468 -25.21 21.87 16.01
N VAL A 469 -25.65 20.64 15.77
CA VAL A 469 -26.67 20.33 14.76
C VAL A 469 -28.07 20.37 15.35
N ASP A 470 -28.25 19.81 16.55
CA ASP A 470 -29.50 19.90 17.30
C ASP A 470 -29.58 21.12 18.23
N GLY A 471 -28.43 21.66 18.63
CA GLY A 471 -28.30 22.87 19.45
C GLY A 471 -28.21 24.19 18.66
N ALA A 472 -27.82 25.27 19.34
CA ALA A 472 -27.80 26.64 18.80
C ALA A 472 -26.47 27.03 18.09
N GLY A 473 -25.81 26.09 17.42
CA GLY A 473 -24.40 26.25 17.01
C GLY A 473 -24.10 26.60 15.55
N LEU A 474 -25.05 26.41 14.65
CA LEU A 474 -24.89 26.56 13.19
C LEU A 474 -26.07 27.36 12.59
N PRO A 475 -25.92 27.98 11.41
CA PRO A 475 -27.05 28.51 10.64
C PRO A 475 -28.12 27.43 10.39
N ASP A 476 -29.40 27.79 10.40
CA ASP A 476 -30.49 26.81 10.34
C ASP A 476 -30.54 26.05 9.01
N GLU A 477 -30.13 26.71 7.94
CA GLU A 477 -29.96 26.12 6.61
C GLU A 477 -28.85 25.05 6.65
N LEU A 478 -27.69 25.38 7.23
CA LEU A 478 -26.58 24.45 7.36
C LEU A 478 -26.92 23.27 8.30
N LYS A 479 -27.71 23.48 9.36
CA LYS A 479 -28.22 22.39 10.20
C LYS A 479 -29.07 21.40 9.41
N LEU A 480 -29.99 21.91 8.58
CA LEU A 480 -30.87 21.07 7.77
C LEU A 480 -30.06 20.16 6.83
N ALA A 481 -29.08 20.74 6.14
CA ALA A 481 -28.16 20.01 5.27
C ALA A 481 -27.36 18.94 6.03
N LEU A 482 -26.77 19.31 7.17
CA LEU A 482 -25.95 18.40 7.96
C LEU A 482 -26.78 17.29 8.61
N LYS A 483 -28.03 17.52 9.00
CA LYS A 483 -28.92 16.45 9.49
C LYS A 483 -29.16 15.40 8.43
N ALA A 484 -29.42 15.82 7.18
CA ALA A 484 -29.64 14.91 6.05
C ALA A 484 -28.41 14.02 5.79
N ILE A 485 -27.19 14.53 6.02
CA ILE A 485 -25.94 13.79 5.82
C ILE A 485 -25.57 12.93 7.03
N LEU A 486 -25.66 13.48 8.24
CA LEU A 486 -25.10 12.87 9.45
C LEU A 486 -25.98 11.75 10.03
N VAL A 487 -27.29 11.79 9.83
CA VAL A 487 -28.19 10.73 10.32
C VAL A 487 -27.93 9.38 9.63
N PRO A 488 -27.88 9.29 8.29
CA PRO A 488 -27.48 8.06 7.60
C PRO A 488 -26.07 7.61 7.96
N PHE A 489 -25.12 8.55 8.05
CA PHE A 489 -23.74 8.29 8.43
C PHE A 489 -23.60 7.67 9.83
N GLN A 490 -24.30 8.21 10.84
CA GLN A 490 -24.26 7.67 12.20
C GLN A 490 -24.85 6.26 12.29
N LYS A 491 -25.96 6.01 11.59
CA LYS A 491 -26.56 4.66 11.48
C LYS A 491 -25.57 3.68 10.85
N ALA A 492 -24.94 4.09 9.75
CA ALA A 492 -23.94 3.29 9.08
C ALA A 492 -22.78 2.93 10.02
N ILE A 493 -22.12 3.90 10.66
CA ILE A 493 -20.98 3.61 11.56
C ILE A 493 -21.40 2.74 12.75
N ALA A 494 -22.57 2.99 13.35
CA ALA A 494 -23.07 2.18 14.45
C ALA A 494 -23.20 0.69 14.05
N SER A 495 -23.59 0.40 12.81
CA SER A 495 -23.67 -0.96 12.28
C SER A 495 -22.30 -1.61 12.03
N ILE A 496 -21.27 -0.82 11.70
CA ILE A 496 -19.90 -1.32 11.49
C ILE A 496 -19.28 -1.76 12.82
N ASN A 497 -19.61 -1.06 13.90
CA ASN A 497 -18.95 -1.15 15.20
C ASN A 497 -19.26 -2.42 16.02
N ALA A 498 -19.94 -3.40 15.43
CA ALA A 498 -20.38 -4.63 16.09
C ALA A 498 -19.33 -5.77 16.07
N GLU A 499 -18.38 -5.76 15.13
CA GLU A 499 -17.38 -6.83 14.96
C GLU A 499 -15.95 -6.33 15.23
N ASN A 500 -15.21 -7.00 16.14
CA ASN A 500 -13.80 -6.67 16.41
C ASN A 500 -12.89 -7.32 15.35
N LYS A 501 -12.64 -6.62 14.23
CA LYS A 501 -11.59 -6.99 13.27
C LYS A 501 -10.20 -6.67 13.85
N LYS A 502 -9.24 -7.58 13.68
CA LYS A 502 -7.84 -7.44 14.15
C LYS A 502 -7.18 -6.12 13.73
N TYR A 503 -7.48 -5.66 12.52
CA TYR A 503 -6.91 -4.47 11.91
C TYR A 503 -7.91 -3.30 11.84
N GLY A 504 -9.09 -3.49 12.42
CA GLY A 504 -10.23 -2.61 12.22
C GLY A 504 -10.81 -2.73 10.80
N ASP A 505 -11.61 -1.75 10.39
CA ASP A 505 -12.19 -1.67 9.04
C ASP A 505 -11.35 -0.73 8.16
N SER A 506 -11.01 -1.21 6.96
CA SER A 506 -10.31 -0.42 5.96
C SER A 506 -11.24 0.58 5.26
N HIS A 507 -10.70 1.46 4.44
CA HIS A 507 -11.51 2.37 3.63
C HIS A 507 -12.56 1.66 2.77
N ILE A 508 -12.20 0.53 2.17
CA ILE A 508 -13.12 -0.26 1.37
C ILE A 508 -14.26 -0.82 2.25
N ASP A 509 -13.92 -1.36 3.41
CA ASP A 509 -14.90 -1.90 4.36
C ASP A 509 -15.88 -0.82 4.87
N VAL A 510 -15.36 0.37 5.16
CA VAL A 510 -16.17 1.49 5.67
C VAL A 510 -17.06 2.05 4.55
N MET A 511 -16.49 2.35 3.38
CA MET A 511 -17.24 2.92 2.26
C MET A 511 -18.36 2.00 1.77
N ALA A 512 -18.17 0.68 1.83
CA ALA A 512 -19.20 -0.29 1.46
C ALA A 512 -20.46 -0.23 2.37
N LYS A 513 -20.35 0.38 3.56
CA LYS A 513 -21.44 0.50 4.53
C LYS A 513 -21.98 1.93 4.64
N LEU A 514 -21.32 2.91 4.04
CA LEU A 514 -21.72 4.32 4.07
C LEU A 514 -22.71 4.63 2.93
N PRO A 515 -23.55 5.67 3.09
CA PRO A 515 -24.43 6.14 2.02
C PRO A 515 -23.61 6.61 0.81
N THR A 516 -24.13 6.34 -0.38
CA THR A 516 -23.57 6.81 -1.65
C THR A 516 -23.80 8.31 -1.84
N ARG A 517 -23.02 8.94 -2.73
CA ARG A 517 -23.20 10.35 -3.12
C ARG A 517 -24.65 10.64 -3.54
N SER A 518 -25.24 9.76 -4.36
CA SER A 518 -26.60 9.92 -4.87
C SER A 518 -27.65 9.85 -3.75
N GLU A 519 -27.48 8.96 -2.76
CA GLU A 519 -28.37 8.89 -1.60
C GLU A 519 -28.28 10.15 -0.74
N LEU A 520 -27.07 10.69 -0.56
CA LEU A 520 -26.86 11.94 0.16
C LEU A 520 -27.45 13.15 -0.57
N ASP A 521 -27.24 13.26 -1.88
CA ASP A 521 -27.86 14.32 -2.68
C ASP A 521 -29.38 14.23 -2.67
N GLY A 522 -29.94 13.02 -2.74
CA GLY A 522 -31.37 12.79 -2.58
C GLY A 522 -31.89 13.22 -1.21
N ALA A 523 -31.17 12.89 -0.14
CA ALA A 523 -31.54 13.29 1.23
C ALA A 523 -31.48 14.81 1.43
N ILE A 524 -30.46 15.49 0.87
CA ILE A 524 -30.37 16.96 0.88
C ILE A 524 -31.53 17.56 0.10
N PHE A 525 -31.79 17.05 -1.11
CA PHE A 525 -32.90 17.52 -1.95
C PHE A 525 -34.25 17.38 -1.22
N GLU A 526 -34.52 16.22 -0.63
CA GLU A 526 -35.76 15.98 0.11
C GLU A 526 -35.92 16.95 1.28
N ALA A 527 -34.88 17.12 2.10
CA ALA A 527 -34.90 18.01 3.25
C ALA A 527 -35.20 19.47 2.85
N TYR A 528 -34.54 19.97 1.81
CA TYR A 528 -34.73 21.34 1.33
C TYR A 528 -36.05 21.54 0.59
N SER A 529 -36.51 20.52 -0.16
CA SER A 529 -37.82 20.56 -0.84
C SER A 529 -38.98 20.67 0.15
N GLN A 530 -38.90 19.99 1.31
CA GLN A 530 -39.92 20.10 2.35
C GLN A 530 -39.91 21.49 3.01
N MET A 531 -38.72 22.04 3.30
CA MET A 531 -38.61 23.41 3.79
C MET A 531 -39.26 24.41 2.81
N TRP A 532 -39.01 24.25 1.51
CA TRP A 532 -39.61 25.08 0.46
C TRP A 532 -41.14 24.97 0.42
N LEU A 533 -41.69 23.75 0.46
CA LEU A 533 -43.14 23.53 0.49
C LEU A 533 -43.81 24.18 1.72
N THR A 534 -43.08 24.28 2.83
CA THR A 534 -43.56 24.87 4.08
C THR A 534 -43.50 26.41 4.06
N LEU A 535 -42.46 26.98 3.45
CA LEU A 535 -42.30 28.43 3.23
C LEU A 535 -43.19 28.99 2.10
N SER A 536 -43.59 28.14 1.14
CA SER A 536 -44.39 28.54 -0.04
C SER A 536 -45.91 28.50 0.18
N LEU A 537 -46.39 28.20 1.39
CA LEU A 537 -47.80 28.38 1.78
C LEU A 537 -48.10 29.88 1.99
N PRO A 538 -49.25 30.39 1.54
CA PRO A 538 -49.33 31.59 0.72
C PRO A 538 -48.98 32.89 1.47
N LEU A 539 -48.02 33.64 0.92
CA LEU A 539 -47.91 35.08 1.12
C LEU A 539 -49.27 35.73 0.81
N LYS A 540 -49.78 36.54 1.75
CA LYS A 540 -51.00 37.34 1.53
C LYS A 540 -50.83 38.16 0.24
N ASN A 541 -51.87 38.18 -0.58
CA ASN A 541 -51.95 38.88 -1.88
C ASN A 541 -51.54 40.37 -1.86
N SER A 542 -51.33 40.99 -0.69
CA SER A 542 -50.97 42.39 -0.53
C SER A 542 -49.50 42.74 -0.82
N ASP A 543 -48.58 41.77 -0.82
CA ASP A 543 -47.14 42.05 -1.00
C ASP A 543 -46.64 41.85 -2.44
N ARG A 544 -47.46 41.25 -3.32
CA ARG A 544 -47.16 41.13 -4.77
C ARG A 544 -47.15 42.47 -5.52
N TYR A 545 -47.60 43.56 -4.91
CA TYR A 545 -47.80 44.86 -5.57
C TYR A 545 -46.75 45.94 -5.25
N LYS A 546 -45.68 45.61 -4.50
CA LYS A 546 -44.72 46.63 -4.01
C LYS A 546 -43.31 46.58 -4.61
N LEU A 547 -42.94 45.53 -5.34
CA LEU A 547 -41.70 45.55 -6.10
C LEU A 547 -41.97 46.10 -7.51
N ASP A 548 -41.29 47.21 -7.83
CA ASP A 548 -41.07 47.75 -9.17
C ASP A 548 -42.04 48.73 -9.84
N LYS A 549 -42.58 49.68 -9.07
CA LYS A 549 -43.01 50.99 -9.64
C LYS A 549 -41.87 51.82 -10.25
N LYS A 550 -40.59 51.49 -9.98
CA LYS A 550 -39.42 52.16 -10.58
C LYS A 550 -39.03 51.57 -11.94
N ILE A 551 -39.24 50.28 -12.19
CA ILE A 551 -38.92 49.65 -13.48
C ILE A 551 -40.08 49.81 -14.47
N LEU A 552 -41.34 49.78 -13.99
CA LEU A 552 -42.54 49.90 -14.83
C LEU A 552 -42.78 51.28 -15.47
N LYS A 553 -41.97 52.30 -15.15
CA LYS A 553 -42.08 53.63 -15.77
C LYS A 553 -41.31 53.78 -17.09
N LYS A 554 -40.48 52.80 -17.46
CA LYS A 554 -39.57 52.88 -18.62
C LYS A 554 -40.06 52.14 -19.87
N TYR A 555 -41.19 51.42 -19.80
CA TYR A 555 -41.70 50.64 -20.93
C TYR A 555 -43.02 51.21 -21.44
N SER A 556 -43.12 51.37 -22.76
CA SER A 556 -44.27 51.95 -23.45
C SER A 556 -45.56 51.15 -23.15
N LYS A 557 -46.69 51.85 -23.21
CA LYS A 557 -48.03 51.33 -22.90
C LYS A 557 -48.51 50.20 -23.80
N ASP A 558 -47.77 49.83 -24.84
CA ASP A 558 -48.22 48.91 -25.88
C ASP A 558 -47.88 47.43 -25.60
N CYS A 559 -46.92 47.14 -24.72
CA CYS A 559 -46.58 45.75 -24.34
C CYS A 559 -47.57 45.08 -23.37
N LEU A 560 -48.55 45.83 -22.82
CA LEU A 560 -49.53 45.31 -21.86
C LEU A 560 -50.75 44.63 -22.51
N ALA A 561 -50.88 44.65 -23.84
CA ALA A 561 -52.03 44.11 -24.55
C ALA A 561 -51.89 42.63 -24.97
N THR A 562 -50.70 42.02 -24.89
CA THR A 562 -50.43 40.68 -25.43
C THR A 562 -49.89 39.67 -24.41
N CYS A 563 -49.77 40.02 -23.13
CA CYS A 563 -49.35 39.07 -22.11
C CYS A 563 -50.54 38.16 -21.73
N PRO A 564 -50.53 36.85 -22.07
CA PRO A 564 -51.52 35.93 -21.56
C PRO A 564 -51.13 35.63 -20.11
N ILE A 565 -51.69 36.40 -19.17
CA ILE A 565 -51.80 35.94 -17.80
C ILE A 565 -52.79 34.79 -17.84
N ILE A 566 -52.28 33.56 -17.97
CA ILE A 566 -53.09 32.36 -17.80
C ILE A 566 -53.36 32.20 -16.30
N ASP A 567 -54.50 32.77 -15.93
CA ASP A 567 -55.27 32.41 -14.77
C ASP A 567 -55.65 30.92 -14.86
N GLY A 568 -55.37 30.15 -13.80
CA GLY A 568 -55.86 28.78 -13.65
C GLY A 568 -54.97 27.66 -14.20
N GLN A 569 -54.09 27.12 -13.34
CA GLN A 569 -53.81 25.67 -13.26
C GLN A 569 -53.17 25.31 -11.90
N PHE A 570 -53.78 25.78 -10.81
CA PHE A 570 -53.55 25.25 -9.46
C PHE A 570 -54.59 24.16 -9.15
N SER A 571 -54.52 23.00 -9.80
CA SER A 571 -55.36 21.86 -9.38
C SER A 571 -54.85 20.45 -9.71
N LEU A 572 -53.61 20.25 -10.17
CA LEU A 572 -53.17 18.90 -10.59
C LEU A 572 -51.91 18.35 -9.92
N HIS A 573 -51.28 19.07 -8.99
CA HIS A 573 -50.07 18.56 -8.31
C HIS A 573 -50.31 17.92 -6.93
N LYS A 574 -51.58 17.83 -6.46
CA LYS A 574 -51.92 17.27 -5.15
C LYS A 574 -52.60 15.89 -5.19
N GLN A 575 -53.03 15.42 -6.37
CA GLN A 575 -53.70 14.11 -6.51
C GLN A 575 -52.80 12.98 -7.03
N PHE A 576 -51.61 13.27 -7.56
CA PHE A 576 -50.74 12.23 -8.13
C PHE A 576 -49.77 11.56 -7.12
N LEU A 577 -49.64 12.08 -5.89
CA LEU A 577 -48.65 11.59 -4.92
C LEU A 577 -49.25 10.74 -3.78
N LEU A 578 -50.52 10.33 -3.84
CA LEU A 578 -51.19 9.65 -2.73
C LEU A 578 -51.96 8.36 -3.08
N GLN A 579 -51.60 7.63 -4.14
CA GLN A 579 -52.13 6.27 -4.35
C GLN A 579 -51.05 5.24 -4.72
N LYS A 580 -50.47 4.65 -3.66
CA LYS A 580 -50.02 3.26 -3.44
C LYS A 580 -49.11 2.53 -4.47
N PRO A 581 -48.38 1.49 -3.99
CA PRO A 581 -47.01 1.20 -4.36
C PRO A 581 -46.87 0.04 -5.38
N ASN A 582 -45.66 -0.06 -5.93
CA ASN A 582 -45.06 -1.14 -6.72
C ASN A 582 -45.26 -1.11 -8.24
N ASN A 583 -44.10 -1.14 -8.91
CA ASN A 583 -43.81 -1.67 -10.25
C ASN A 583 -44.52 -1.05 -11.46
N LEU A 584 -43.77 -0.24 -12.23
CA LEU A 584 -43.33 -0.50 -13.62
C LEU A 584 -43.15 0.80 -14.44
N LEU A 585 -41.98 0.85 -15.09
CA LEU A 585 -41.66 1.42 -16.40
C LEU A 585 -41.67 2.94 -16.63
N LEU A 586 -40.45 3.41 -16.93
CA LEU A 586 -40.14 4.45 -17.92
C LEU A 586 -40.93 4.24 -19.21
N GLU A 587 -41.67 5.27 -19.61
CA GLU A 587 -42.08 5.69 -20.97
C GLU A 587 -43.12 6.79 -20.68
N SER A 588 -42.89 8.08 -20.87
CA SER A 588 -42.69 8.75 -22.15
C SER A 588 -42.40 10.24 -21.91
N PHE A 589 -41.29 10.74 -22.44
CA PHE A 589 -41.13 12.17 -22.75
C PHE A 589 -40.29 12.27 -24.02
N ASP A 590 -40.98 12.24 -25.17
CA ASP A 590 -40.43 12.63 -26.46
C ASP A 590 -41.40 13.58 -27.14
N PHE A 591 -40.88 14.77 -27.52
CA PHE A 591 -41.28 15.74 -28.56
C PHE A 591 -40.48 17.01 -28.19
N ILE A 592 -39.49 17.55 -28.93
CA ILE A 592 -39.24 17.68 -30.37
C ILE A 592 -37.72 17.83 -30.58
N THR A 593 -37.10 16.99 -31.43
CA THR A 593 -36.21 17.33 -32.57
C THR A 593 -35.62 16.03 -33.12
N GLY A 594 -35.85 15.77 -34.40
CA GLY A 594 -35.57 14.50 -35.06
C GLY A 594 -34.14 14.31 -35.56
N SER A 595 -33.95 13.12 -36.15
CA SER A 595 -32.79 12.56 -36.88
C SER A 595 -31.67 11.88 -36.08
N VAL A 596 -31.98 10.65 -35.66
CA VAL A 596 -31.25 9.36 -35.76
C VAL A 596 -29.73 9.37 -36.04
N SER A 597 -28.93 8.84 -35.10
CA SER A 597 -28.28 7.50 -35.24
C SER A 597 -27.39 7.13 -34.03
N HIS A 598 -27.67 5.94 -33.46
CA HIS A 598 -26.80 5.01 -32.70
C HIS A 598 -25.52 5.55 -32.06
N TYR A 599 -25.39 5.47 -30.72
CA TYR A 599 -24.13 5.06 -30.07
C TYR A 599 -24.39 4.51 -28.65
N SER A 600 -23.81 3.34 -28.40
CA SER A 600 -23.78 2.57 -27.16
C SER A 600 -22.49 2.85 -26.35
N TYR A 601 -22.57 2.59 -25.04
CA TYR A 601 -21.49 2.24 -24.10
C TYR A 601 -20.52 3.34 -23.61
N TRP A 602 -20.29 3.32 -22.28
CA TRP A 602 -19.41 4.21 -21.53
C TRP A 602 -17.96 3.72 -21.53
N ASP A 603 -17.03 4.56 -22.02
CA ASP A 603 -15.58 4.43 -21.86
C ASP A 603 -15.09 5.57 -20.94
N THR A 604 -14.29 5.22 -19.91
CA THR A 604 -13.72 6.13 -18.89
C THR A 604 -12.67 7.09 -19.44
N THR A 605 -12.27 6.95 -20.70
CA THR A 605 -11.39 7.91 -21.38
C THR A 605 -12.12 9.21 -21.75
N ASN A 606 -13.45 9.19 -21.78
CA ASN A 606 -14.25 10.35 -22.14
C ASN A 606 -14.73 11.20 -20.97
N GLN A 607 -14.40 10.99 -19.70
CA GLN A 607 -14.87 11.92 -18.64
C GLN A 607 -14.07 13.22 -18.61
N VAL A 608 -12.77 13.17 -18.96
CA VAL A 608 -11.95 14.36 -19.17
C VAL A 608 -12.34 15.03 -20.49
N ASN A 609 -12.65 14.26 -21.54
CA ASN A 609 -13.21 14.81 -22.76
C ASN A 609 -14.68 15.21 -22.64
N TYR A 610 -15.49 14.75 -21.67
CA TYR A 610 -16.89 15.16 -21.53
C TYR A 610 -16.95 16.46 -20.75
N GLN A 611 -16.06 16.68 -19.76
CA GLN A 611 -15.88 18.01 -19.19
C GLN A 611 -15.17 18.97 -20.14
N LYS A 612 -14.23 18.51 -20.98
CA LYS A 612 -13.53 19.33 -21.99
C LYS A 612 -14.39 19.59 -23.25
N ILE A 613 -15.29 18.67 -23.63
CA ILE A 613 -16.31 18.82 -24.67
C ILE A 613 -17.55 19.52 -24.11
N LEU A 614 -17.87 19.45 -22.80
CA LEU A 614 -18.87 20.34 -22.20
C LEU A 614 -18.31 21.75 -22.04
N SER A 615 -17.04 21.95 -21.69
CA SER A 615 -16.46 23.31 -21.66
C SER A 615 -16.18 23.85 -23.07
N GLN A 616 -15.78 23.02 -24.04
CA GLN A 616 -15.66 23.41 -25.46
C GLN A 616 -17.01 23.47 -26.19
N LYS A 617 -18.05 22.72 -25.79
CA LYS A 617 -19.43 22.91 -26.24
C LYS A 617 -20.10 24.07 -25.52
N ILE A 618 -19.76 24.39 -24.27
CA ILE A 618 -20.24 25.61 -23.60
C ILE A 618 -19.56 26.84 -24.24
N GLU A 619 -18.31 26.74 -24.71
CA GLU A 619 -17.69 27.78 -25.55
C GLU A 619 -18.23 27.82 -26.98
N LYS A 620 -18.60 26.68 -27.60
CA LYS A 620 -19.25 26.65 -28.93
C LYS A 620 -20.76 26.92 -28.93
N ILE A 621 -21.46 26.75 -27.81
CA ILE A 621 -22.86 27.16 -27.59
C ILE A 621 -22.95 28.69 -27.40
N SER A 622 -21.81 29.36 -27.24
CA SER A 622 -21.70 30.83 -27.27
C SER A 622 -21.69 31.44 -28.67
N ARG A 623 -21.86 30.66 -29.74
CA ARG A 623 -22.24 31.18 -31.07
C ARG A 623 -23.40 30.35 -31.64
N PRO A 624 -24.65 30.84 -31.55
CA PRO A 624 -25.74 30.24 -32.30
C PRO A 624 -25.57 30.58 -33.78
N GLU A 625 -25.48 29.57 -34.64
CA GLU A 625 -25.88 29.73 -36.03
C GLU A 625 -27.40 29.92 -36.04
N ASN A 626 -27.83 31.17 -36.25
CA ASN A 626 -29.17 31.60 -36.68
C ASN A 626 -30.40 31.18 -35.86
N THR A 627 -30.41 31.45 -34.56
CA THR A 627 -31.65 31.81 -33.85
C THR A 627 -31.36 32.89 -32.80
N ASN A 628 -32.01 34.05 -32.93
CA ASN A 628 -31.86 35.25 -32.10
C ASN A 628 -32.37 35.07 -30.65
N THR A 629 -31.85 34.11 -29.89
CA THR A 629 -32.18 33.97 -28.45
C THR A 629 -30.94 33.73 -27.60
N THR A 630 -30.67 34.61 -26.62
CA THR A 630 -29.60 34.43 -25.62
C THR A 630 -30.18 34.41 -24.21
N THR A 631 -29.80 33.39 -23.44
CA THR A 631 -30.20 33.24 -22.03
C THR A 631 -29.11 33.83 -21.13
N ASN A 632 -29.35 35.00 -20.54
CA ASN A 632 -28.37 35.66 -19.66
C ASN A 632 -28.69 35.38 -18.18
N VAL A 633 -27.75 34.77 -17.45
CA VAL A 633 -27.87 34.51 -16.01
C VAL A 633 -27.22 35.66 -15.23
N LYS A 634 -28.03 36.53 -14.62
CA LYS A 634 -27.53 37.53 -13.65
C LYS A 634 -27.58 36.95 -12.23
N ARG A 635 -26.42 36.59 -11.69
CA ARG A 635 -26.26 36.19 -10.28
C ARG A 635 -26.17 37.42 -9.38
N SER A 636 -27.03 37.52 -8.37
CA SER A 636 -26.98 38.57 -7.35
C SER A 636 -26.53 38.02 -5.99
N GLY A 637 -25.23 38.16 -5.70
CA GLY A 637 -24.68 38.06 -4.34
C GLY A 637 -24.42 36.64 -3.78
N SER A 638 -23.42 36.57 -2.89
CA SER A 638 -22.73 35.42 -2.29
C SER A 638 -23.54 34.52 -1.34
N ASP A 639 -24.85 34.39 -1.51
CA ASP A 639 -25.70 33.61 -0.60
C ASP A 639 -26.28 32.38 -1.33
N ILE A 640 -25.78 31.20 -0.98
CA ILE A 640 -26.06 29.92 -1.64
C ILE A 640 -27.36 29.26 -1.18
N TRP A 641 -28.03 29.85 -0.17
CA TRP A 641 -29.21 29.26 0.45
C TRP A 641 -30.50 29.79 -0.20
N GLY A 642 -31.12 28.95 -1.03
CA GLY A 642 -32.53 29.10 -1.39
C GLY A 642 -32.93 30.38 -2.14
N LYS A 643 -32.08 30.93 -3.01
CA LYS A 643 -32.49 32.01 -3.92
C LYS A 643 -33.20 31.49 -5.16
N ASN A 644 -34.12 32.34 -5.63
CA ASN A 644 -34.75 32.29 -6.93
C ASN A 644 -33.74 32.78 -7.99
N GLU A 645 -33.16 31.88 -8.77
CA GLU A 645 -32.47 32.25 -10.00
C GLU A 645 -33.51 32.50 -11.08
N TRP A 646 -33.58 33.75 -11.56
CA TRP A 646 -34.45 34.10 -12.66
C TRP A 646 -33.70 33.92 -13.97
N LEU A 647 -34.08 32.91 -14.73
CA LEU A 647 -33.62 32.67 -16.09
C LEU A 647 -34.45 33.52 -17.03
N TYR A 648 -33.82 34.52 -17.64
CA TYR A 648 -34.42 35.37 -18.65
C TYR A 648 -33.99 34.89 -20.02
N THR A 649 -34.95 34.50 -20.86
CA THR A 649 -34.74 34.32 -22.30
C THR A 649 -34.87 35.67 -22.97
N ASN A 650 -33.82 36.11 -23.66
CA ASN A 650 -33.84 37.35 -24.43
C ASN A 650 -33.91 37.02 -25.93
N GLU A 651 -34.79 37.69 -26.66
CA GLU A 651 -34.67 37.88 -28.11
C GLU A 651 -33.96 39.21 -28.38
N PHE A 652 -33.55 39.47 -29.62
CA PHE A 652 -33.02 40.77 -30.03
C PHE A 652 -33.98 41.40 -31.03
N ASP A 653 -34.27 42.69 -30.89
CA ASP A 653 -35.06 43.42 -31.88
C ASP A 653 -34.27 43.68 -33.18
N GLU A 654 -34.94 44.31 -34.15
CA GLU A 654 -34.38 44.65 -35.46
C GLU A 654 -33.16 45.58 -35.39
N ASP A 655 -32.97 46.30 -34.26
CA ASP A 655 -31.83 47.18 -33.98
C ASP A 655 -30.70 46.46 -33.20
N GLY A 656 -30.92 45.21 -32.80
CA GLY A 656 -29.95 44.38 -32.07
C GLY A 656 -29.97 44.57 -30.55
N ASP A 657 -30.99 45.21 -29.99
CA ASP A 657 -31.16 45.40 -28.56
C ASP A 657 -31.88 44.19 -27.91
N PRO A 658 -31.39 43.67 -26.76
CA PRO A 658 -31.96 42.48 -26.13
C PRO A 658 -33.31 42.76 -25.44
N ILE A 659 -34.37 42.09 -25.91
CA ILE A 659 -35.73 42.05 -25.34
C ILE A 659 -35.94 40.77 -24.54
N VAL A 660 -36.28 40.87 -23.25
CA VAL A 660 -36.66 39.71 -22.42
C VAL A 660 -38.01 39.15 -22.88
N VAL A 661 -38.04 37.95 -23.45
CA VAL A 661 -39.24 37.26 -23.95
C VAL A 661 -39.76 36.14 -23.05
N GLY A 662 -38.99 35.74 -22.04
CA GLY A 662 -39.44 34.75 -21.06
C GLY A 662 -38.66 34.85 -19.75
N CYS A 663 -39.31 34.43 -18.67
CA CYS A 663 -38.75 34.47 -17.33
C CYS A 663 -39.13 33.20 -16.57
N LYS A 664 -38.15 32.40 -16.15
CA LYS A 664 -38.35 31.17 -15.37
C LYS A 664 -37.61 31.29 -14.04
N ASN A 665 -38.31 31.03 -12.95
CA ASN A 665 -37.72 30.98 -11.62
C ASN A 665 -37.21 29.56 -11.32
N GLN A 666 -35.93 29.41 -10.99
CA GLN A 666 -35.33 28.15 -10.56
C GLN A 666 -34.81 28.30 -9.13
N TRP A 667 -35.24 27.40 -8.24
CA TRP A 667 -34.75 27.35 -6.86
C TRP A 667 -33.49 26.49 -6.81
N VAL A 668 -32.37 27.06 -6.34
CA VAL A 668 -31.09 26.35 -6.29
C VAL A 668 -30.94 25.68 -4.93
N ILE A 669 -30.89 24.35 -4.92
CA ILE A 669 -30.61 23.55 -3.73
C ILE A 669 -29.08 23.45 -3.58
N PRO A 670 -28.53 23.66 -2.37
CA PRO A 670 -27.10 23.59 -2.15
C PRO A 670 -26.58 22.18 -2.43
N SER A 671 -25.53 22.09 -3.26
CA SER A 671 -24.82 20.83 -3.46
C SER A 671 -23.98 20.46 -2.21
N LEU A 672 -23.53 19.21 -2.12
CA LEU A 672 -22.60 18.81 -1.05
C LEU A 672 -21.29 19.61 -1.09
N GLU A 673 -20.85 20.04 -2.27
CA GLU A 673 -19.67 20.90 -2.42
C GLU A 673 -19.92 22.27 -1.78
N ASN A 674 -21.11 22.84 -2.01
CA ASN A 674 -21.52 24.08 -1.36
C ASN A 674 -21.58 23.95 0.17
N ILE A 675 -22.14 22.84 0.67
CA ILE A 675 -22.20 22.54 2.11
C ILE A 675 -20.79 22.36 2.70
N ARG A 676 -19.90 21.67 1.98
CA ARG A 676 -18.49 21.52 2.36
C ARG A 676 -17.85 22.89 2.53
N ASP A 677 -17.94 23.75 1.51
CA ASP A 677 -17.25 25.05 1.51
C ASP A 677 -17.73 25.95 2.66
N GLU A 678 -19.03 25.91 3.00
CA GLU A 678 -19.58 26.59 4.18
C GLU A 678 -19.05 26.03 5.51
N VAL A 679 -18.92 24.70 5.64
CA VAL A 679 -18.33 24.07 6.82
C VAL A 679 -16.87 24.51 7.00
N TYR A 680 -16.10 24.59 5.90
CA TYR A 680 -14.74 25.10 5.92
C TYR A 680 -14.69 26.57 6.39
N SER A 681 -15.54 27.44 5.83
CA SER A 681 -15.64 28.86 6.25
C SER A 681 -15.99 29.00 7.73
N TRP A 682 -16.91 28.17 8.23
CA TRP A 682 -17.31 28.15 9.64
C TRP A 682 -16.14 27.74 10.56
N LEU A 683 -15.36 26.72 10.17
CA LEU A 683 -14.20 26.27 10.93
C LEU A 683 -13.07 27.31 10.98
N GLU A 684 -12.84 28.06 9.91
CA GLU A 684 -11.86 29.16 9.91
C GLU A 684 -12.22 30.25 10.92
N LYS A 685 -13.52 30.53 11.08
CA LYS A 685 -14.03 31.47 12.09
C LYS A 685 -14.01 30.91 13.51
N SER A 686 -13.84 29.60 13.70
CA SER A 686 -13.93 28.95 15.02
C SER A 686 -12.83 29.37 16.02
N LEU A 687 -11.73 29.97 15.55
CA LEU A 687 -10.64 30.49 16.39
C LEU A 687 -10.74 32.01 16.62
N SER A 688 -11.74 32.70 16.06
CA SER A 688 -11.88 34.16 16.20
C SER A 688 -12.29 34.60 17.60
N MET A 689 -12.65 33.66 18.48
CA MET A 689 -12.97 33.90 19.90
C MET A 689 -11.73 34.13 20.79
N LEU A 690 -10.53 33.87 20.26
CA LEU A 690 -9.28 34.12 20.96
C LEU A 690 -8.96 35.61 20.93
N SER A 691 -8.54 36.18 22.06
CA SER A 691 -8.19 37.60 22.18
C SER A 691 -6.89 37.80 22.95
N ALA A 692 -6.30 38.99 22.80
CA ALA A 692 -5.08 39.37 23.50
C ALA A 692 -5.26 39.55 25.03
N THR A 693 -6.50 39.69 25.49
CA THR A 693 -6.84 39.84 26.91
C THR A 693 -6.86 38.51 27.67
N GLN A 694 -6.80 37.38 26.97
CA GLN A 694 -6.86 36.04 27.56
C GLN A 694 -5.45 35.50 27.81
N THR A 695 -5.26 34.87 28.97
CA THR A 695 -4.06 34.08 29.26
C THR A 695 -4.02 32.80 28.42
N PRO A 696 -2.83 32.19 28.20
CA PRO A 696 -2.73 30.93 27.47
C PRO A 696 -3.60 29.81 28.05
N ALA A 697 -3.79 29.77 29.38
CA ALA A 697 -4.65 28.80 30.04
C ALA A 697 -6.14 29.04 29.72
N GLU A 698 -6.60 30.28 29.73
CA GLU A 698 -7.97 30.64 29.33
C GLU A 698 -8.24 30.33 27.85
N LYS A 699 -7.27 30.60 26.97
CA LYS A 699 -7.36 30.22 25.55
C LYS A 699 -7.51 28.71 25.37
N GLN A 700 -6.74 27.91 26.11
CA GLN A 700 -6.87 26.45 26.10
C GLN A 700 -8.26 26.01 26.57
N MET A 701 -8.76 26.56 27.67
CA MET A 701 -10.10 26.27 28.16
C MET A 701 -11.18 26.62 27.13
N LEU A 702 -11.06 27.78 26.47
CA LEU A 702 -11.98 28.19 25.40
C LEU A 702 -11.94 27.25 24.20
N ILE A 703 -10.76 26.81 23.77
CA ILE A 703 -10.62 25.82 22.68
C ILE A 703 -11.25 24.50 23.11
N GLN A 704 -10.98 24.04 24.33
CA GLN A 704 -11.53 22.79 24.85
C GLN A 704 -13.07 22.82 24.92
N GLN A 705 -13.65 23.95 25.34
CA GLN A 705 -15.08 24.13 25.53
C GLN A 705 -15.86 24.46 24.24
N LYS A 706 -15.31 25.30 23.35
CA LYS A 706 -16.05 25.88 22.22
C LYS A 706 -15.67 25.30 20.85
N VAL A 707 -14.48 24.71 20.72
CA VAL A 707 -13.99 24.14 19.45
C VAL A 707 -14.19 22.62 19.45
N HIS A 708 -14.85 22.12 18.41
CA HIS A 708 -15.02 20.68 18.20
C HIS A 708 -13.91 20.12 17.33
N LEU A 709 -13.68 18.82 17.44
CA LEU A 709 -12.75 18.10 16.59
C LEU A 709 -13.19 18.20 15.11
N ASN A 710 -12.29 18.63 14.22
CA ASN A 710 -12.57 18.83 12.79
C ASN A 710 -12.57 17.51 12.00
N TRP A 711 -13.49 16.60 12.31
CA TRP A 711 -13.70 15.37 11.53
C TRP A 711 -14.69 15.56 10.38
N LEU A 712 -15.51 16.62 10.40
CA LEU A 712 -16.55 16.84 9.41
C LEU A 712 -15.98 17.26 8.04
N SER A 713 -14.96 18.12 8.02
CA SER A 713 -14.29 18.53 6.76
C SER A 713 -13.76 17.35 5.95
N PRO A 714 -12.90 16.47 6.52
CA PRO A 714 -12.40 15.33 5.75
C PRO A 714 -13.49 14.31 5.41
N LEU A 715 -14.59 14.23 6.17
CA LEU A 715 -15.73 13.38 5.80
C LEU A 715 -16.46 13.91 4.56
N LEU A 716 -16.76 15.20 4.53
CA LEU A 716 -17.43 15.83 3.39
C LEU A 716 -16.56 15.73 2.13
N ASP A 717 -15.25 15.87 2.25
CA ASP A 717 -14.33 15.65 1.12
C ASP A 717 -14.41 14.21 0.57
N VAL A 718 -14.48 13.20 1.44
CA VAL A 718 -14.66 11.80 1.03
C VAL A 718 -15.98 11.63 0.28
N PHE A 719 -17.06 12.19 0.80
CA PHE A 719 -18.38 12.13 0.15
C PHE A 719 -18.42 12.90 -1.17
N CYS A 720 -17.68 14.01 -1.31
CA CYS A 720 -17.49 14.72 -2.58
C CYS A 720 -16.58 13.95 -3.57
N GLY A 721 -16.12 12.74 -3.24
CA GLY A 721 -15.36 11.88 -4.13
C GLY A 721 -13.84 12.05 -4.04
N ASN A 722 -13.30 12.66 -2.98
CA ASN A 722 -11.87 12.78 -2.79
C ASN A 722 -11.23 11.43 -2.45
N LYS A 723 -10.70 10.75 -3.48
CA LYS A 723 -10.08 9.42 -3.37
C LYS A 723 -8.79 9.39 -2.54
N LYS A 724 -8.16 10.54 -2.31
CA LYS A 724 -6.93 10.66 -1.51
C LYS A 724 -7.17 10.74 -0.01
N ILE A 725 -8.41 10.68 0.45
CA ILE A 725 -8.71 10.62 1.89
C ILE A 725 -9.15 9.19 2.23
N SER A 726 -8.36 8.52 3.05
CA SER A 726 -8.69 7.20 3.59
C SER A 726 -9.53 7.36 4.85
N LEU A 727 -10.62 6.60 4.92
CA LEU A 727 -11.55 6.55 6.04
C LEU A 727 -11.53 5.16 6.65
N GLY A 728 -10.97 4.96 7.83
CA GLY A 728 -10.90 3.63 8.47
C GLY A 728 -11.48 3.63 9.87
N ILE A 729 -11.77 2.46 10.44
CA ILE A 729 -12.12 2.31 11.87
C ILE A 729 -11.03 1.50 12.55
N THR A 730 -10.52 1.94 13.69
CA THR A 730 -9.49 1.20 14.46
C THR A 730 -10.11 0.02 15.21
N PRO A 731 -9.29 -0.96 15.66
CA PRO A 731 -9.76 -2.01 16.58
C PRO A 731 -10.34 -1.46 17.90
N HIS A 732 -10.00 -0.23 18.26
CA HIS A 732 -10.53 0.48 19.44
C HIS A 732 -11.78 1.29 19.14
N LYS A 733 -12.42 1.06 17.97
CA LYS A 733 -13.71 1.66 17.60
C LYS A 733 -13.66 3.18 17.37
N GLU A 734 -12.50 3.68 16.97
CA GLU A 734 -12.29 5.08 16.59
C GLU A 734 -12.30 5.20 15.07
N LEU A 735 -13.02 6.19 14.53
CA LEU A 735 -12.97 6.52 13.12
C LEU A 735 -11.69 7.31 12.82
N THR A 736 -11.05 7.03 11.69
CA THR A 736 -9.76 7.59 11.29
C THR A 736 -9.84 8.18 9.90
N PHE A 737 -9.37 9.41 9.76
CA PHE A 737 -9.25 10.10 8.48
C PHE A 737 -7.77 10.30 8.21
N THR A 738 -7.25 9.68 7.15
CA THR A 738 -5.88 9.91 6.70
C THR A 738 -5.91 10.67 5.38
N ARG A 739 -5.37 11.88 5.36
CA ARG A 739 -5.41 12.79 4.21
C ARG A 739 -4.02 13.29 3.83
N PRO A 740 -3.81 13.79 2.59
CA PRO A 740 -2.52 14.29 2.17
C PRO A 740 -2.13 15.56 2.93
N SER A 741 -0.85 15.69 3.28
CA SER A 741 -0.24 16.91 3.81
C SER A 741 0.66 17.52 2.75
N ARG A 742 0.29 18.71 2.24
CA ARG A 742 1.00 19.36 1.13
C ARG A 742 2.22 20.17 1.57
N HIS A 743 2.29 20.55 2.84
CA HIS A 743 3.33 21.46 3.34
C HIS A 743 4.77 20.90 3.18
N PRO A 744 5.06 19.63 3.52
CA PRO A 744 6.40 19.06 3.28
C PRO A 744 6.76 18.93 1.79
N GLN A 745 5.78 18.72 0.92
CA GLN A 745 5.97 18.55 -0.52
C GLN A 745 6.27 19.87 -1.23
N GLN A 746 5.64 20.96 -0.79
CA GLN A 746 5.87 22.30 -1.36
C GLN A 746 7.33 22.74 -1.20
N LEU A 747 7.95 22.45 -0.05
CA LEU A 747 9.36 22.79 0.16
C LEU A 747 10.28 22.10 -0.87
N VAL A 748 10.12 20.79 -1.05
CA VAL A 748 10.92 20.00 -1.99
C VAL A 748 10.75 20.50 -3.43
N LYS A 749 9.56 20.99 -3.77
CA LYS A 749 9.29 21.56 -5.10
C LYS A 749 9.96 22.91 -5.30
N ASN A 750 9.97 23.75 -4.27
CA ASN A 750 10.43 25.13 -4.35
C ASN A 750 11.94 25.32 -4.20
N SER A 751 12.66 24.40 -3.56
CA SER A 751 14.12 24.48 -3.39
C SER A 751 14.87 24.41 -4.72
N ALA A 752 16.08 24.97 -4.79
CA ALA A 752 16.95 24.82 -5.97
C ALA A 752 17.27 23.35 -6.20
N PHE A 753 17.77 22.69 -5.15
CA PHE A 753 18.37 21.37 -5.22
C PHE A 753 18.08 20.53 -3.97
N ASN A 754 17.79 19.24 -4.17
CA ASN A 754 17.44 18.30 -3.10
C ASN A 754 18.40 17.11 -3.06
N ILE A 755 18.98 16.87 -1.88
CA ILE A 755 19.90 15.77 -1.58
C ILE A 755 19.20 14.80 -0.65
N TYR A 756 18.79 13.65 -1.18
CA TYR A 756 18.20 12.57 -0.40
C TYR A 756 19.29 11.65 0.13
N ILE A 757 19.36 11.54 1.45
CA ILE A 757 20.29 10.66 2.16
C ILE A 757 19.49 9.47 2.69
N ASP A 758 19.35 8.45 1.84
CA ASP A 758 18.65 7.23 2.19
C ASP A 758 19.33 6.03 1.53
N ALA A 759 19.71 5.04 2.33
CA ALA A 759 20.40 3.83 1.88
C ALA A 759 19.46 2.80 1.25
N THR A 760 18.16 3.01 1.36
CA THR A 760 17.14 1.97 1.11
C THR A 760 15.93 2.49 0.32
N ALA A 761 15.89 3.79 0.03
CA ALA A 761 14.78 4.38 -0.70
C ALA A 761 14.81 4.03 -2.19
N ASP A 762 13.65 3.62 -2.71
CA ASP A 762 13.44 3.50 -4.15
C ASP A 762 13.02 4.85 -4.75
N VAL A 763 13.45 5.13 -5.98
CA VAL A 763 13.13 6.39 -6.69
C VAL A 763 11.62 6.61 -6.76
N LYS A 764 10.83 5.55 -7.01
CA LYS A 764 9.36 5.67 -7.11
C LYS A 764 8.73 6.00 -5.76
N ASP A 765 9.32 5.49 -4.67
CA ASP A 765 8.86 5.80 -3.32
C ASP A 765 9.16 7.27 -2.98
N LEU A 766 10.36 7.75 -3.30
CA LEU A 766 10.73 9.15 -3.10
C LEU A 766 9.82 10.09 -3.89
N GLN A 767 9.65 9.86 -5.20
CA GLN A 767 8.74 10.67 -6.05
C GLN A 767 7.32 10.75 -5.48
N ARG A 768 6.83 9.65 -4.90
CA ARG A 768 5.52 9.59 -4.24
C ARG A 768 5.49 10.37 -2.93
N LEU A 769 6.54 10.27 -2.10
CA LEU A 769 6.64 10.99 -0.83
C LEU A 769 6.74 12.50 -1.05
N THR A 770 7.60 12.91 -1.97
CA THR A 770 7.89 14.32 -2.30
C THR A 770 6.80 14.95 -3.17
N GLY A 771 5.98 14.14 -3.83
CA GLY A 771 4.93 14.61 -4.73
C GLY A 771 5.47 15.16 -6.05
N LEU A 772 6.67 14.74 -6.46
CA LEU A 772 7.36 15.17 -7.69
C LEU A 772 6.69 14.65 -8.98
N GLY A 773 5.63 13.84 -8.88
CA GLY A 773 4.90 13.35 -10.05
C GLY A 773 5.72 12.36 -10.89
N LYS A 774 5.16 11.91 -12.01
CA LYS A 774 5.93 11.15 -13.01
C LYS A 774 6.49 12.12 -14.05
N PRO A 775 7.72 11.87 -14.54
CA PRO A 775 8.22 12.56 -15.71
C PRO A 775 7.24 12.48 -16.89
N SER A 776 6.97 13.61 -17.53
CA SER A 776 6.21 13.72 -18.77
C SER A 776 6.69 14.97 -19.54
N PRO A 777 7.57 14.81 -20.54
CA PRO A 777 8.14 15.93 -21.27
C PRO A 777 7.16 16.61 -22.25
N GLU A 778 5.89 16.16 -22.32
CA GLU A 778 4.89 16.67 -23.26
C GLU A 778 4.72 18.19 -23.19
N ARG A 779 4.66 18.77 -21.97
CA ARG A 779 4.49 20.23 -21.81
C ARG A 779 5.72 21.01 -22.28
N VAL A 780 6.92 20.51 -21.99
CA VAL A 780 8.18 21.12 -22.43
C VAL A 780 8.29 21.08 -23.96
N SER A 781 7.93 19.95 -24.58
CA SER A 781 7.91 19.80 -26.03
C SER A 781 6.96 20.82 -26.69
N LEU A 782 5.73 20.93 -26.18
CA LEU A 782 4.73 21.86 -26.70
C LEU A 782 5.20 23.33 -26.60
N LEU A 783 5.71 23.75 -25.44
CA LEU A 783 6.20 25.12 -25.25
C LEU A 783 7.43 25.44 -26.11
N THR A 784 8.28 24.44 -26.39
CA THR A 784 9.44 24.60 -27.27
C THR A 784 9.00 24.86 -28.72
N GLU A 785 7.99 24.14 -29.20
CA GLU A 785 7.40 24.36 -30.53
C GLU A 785 6.71 25.73 -30.63
N GLU A 786 5.92 26.11 -29.61
CA GLU A 786 5.26 27.42 -29.52
C GLU A 786 6.28 28.57 -29.56
N LEU A 787 7.38 28.44 -28.82
CA LEU A 787 8.46 29.43 -28.81
C LEU A 787 9.12 29.57 -30.18
N ALA A 788 9.44 28.46 -30.85
CA ALA A 788 10.08 28.48 -32.17
C ALA A 788 9.19 29.17 -33.23
N ILE A 789 7.87 28.95 -33.16
CA ILE A 789 6.90 29.64 -34.02
C ILE A 789 6.88 31.14 -33.73
N ALA A 790 6.81 31.52 -32.45
CA ALA A 790 6.74 32.93 -32.04
C ALA A 790 8.01 33.71 -32.40
N GLU A 791 9.20 33.11 -32.20
CA GLU A 791 10.49 33.69 -32.61
C GLU A 791 10.59 33.80 -34.14
N GLY A 792 10.13 32.79 -34.88
CA GLY A 792 10.06 32.84 -36.34
C GLY A 792 9.18 33.98 -36.85
N LEU A 793 8.02 34.22 -36.22
CA LEU A 793 7.14 35.34 -36.54
C LEU A 793 7.81 36.69 -36.24
N LEU A 794 8.55 36.79 -35.13
CA LEU A 794 9.29 38.00 -34.75
C LEU A 794 10.38 38.36 -35.78
N ILE A 795 11.10 37.35 -36.29
CA ILE A 795 12.14 37.53 -37.32
C ILE A 795 11.55 38.00 -38.67
N HIS A 796 10.31 37.61 -38.96
CA HIS A 796 9.63 37.93 -40.22
C HIS A 796 8.71 39.16 -40.16
N TRP A 797 8.62 39.85 -39.02
CA TRP A 797 7.83 41.08 -38.86
C TRP A 797 8.64 42.32 -39.26
N PRO A 798 8.26 43.07 -40.32
CA PRO A 798 9.06 44.19 -40.86
C PRO A 798 8.91 45.52 -40.11
N GLY A 799 8.33 45.53 -38.90
CA GLY A 799 8.00 46.73 -38.13
C GLY A 799 9.18 47.31 -37.32
N THR A 800 9.17 48.63 -37.10
CA THR A 800 10.08 49.32 -36.18
C THR A 800 9.72 49.05 -34.72
N VAL A 801 10.66 49.20 -33.78
CA VAL A 801 10.51 48.95 -32.32
C VAL A 801 9.32 49.72 -31.68
N GLU A 802 8.78 50.73 -32.35
CA GLU A 802 7.63 51.53 -31.92
C GLU A 802 6.26 50.94 -32.29
N ASP A 803 6.19 49.85 -33.05
CA ASP A 803 4.94 49.23 -33.52
C ASP A 803 4.30 48.37 -32.41
N GLU A 804 3.07 48.67 -31.99
CA GLU A 804 2.38 48.01 -30.86
C GLU A 804 2.29 46.48 -31.06
N GLY A 805 2.07 46.01 -32.28
CA GLY A 805 2.02 44.58 -32.61
C GLY A 805 3.37 43.87 -32.45
N TYR A 806 4.49 44.57 -32.66
CA TYR A 806 5.83 44.04 -32.42
C TYR A 806 6.13 43.95 -30.92
N GLN A 807 5.71 44.96 -30.14
CA GLN A 807 5.89 44.97 -28.68
C GLN A 807 5.07 43.87 -27.98
N ASP A 808 3.82 43.65 -28.40
CA ASP A 808 2.98 42.58 -27.87
C ASP A 808 3.52 41.19 -28.23
N LEU A 809 4.01 41.00 -29.46
CA LEU A 809 4.64 39.75 -29.86
C LEU A 809 5.94 39.49 -29.08
N SER A 810 6.76 40.53 -28.84
CA SER A 810 7.97 40.43 -28.02
C SER A 810 7.67 40.03 -26.57
N LYS A 811 6.65 40.65 -25.95
CA LYS A 811 6.20 40.27 -24.59
C LYS A 811 5.69 38.84 -24.53
N ASN A 812 4.96 38.40 -25.57
CA ASN A 812 4.50 37.02 -25.65
C ASN A 812 5.67 36.03 -25.79
N VAL A 813 6.70 36.35 -26.58
CA VAL A 813 7.92 35.52 -26.67
C VAL A 813 8.62 35.43 -25.31
N GLU A 814 8.76 36.54 -24.58
CA GLU A 814 9.33 36.54 -23.23
C GLU A 814 8.49 35.72 -22.25
N ALA A 815 7.16 35.86 -22.25
CA ALA A 815 6.27 35.07 -21.41
C ALA A 815 6.35 33.57 -21.71
N ILE A 816 6.42 33.17 -22.99
CA ILE A 816 6.59 31.77 -23.39
C ILE A 816 7.96 31.24 -22.95
N ARG A 817 9.03 32.06 -23.03
CA ARG A 817 10.36 31.69 -22.51
C ARG A 817 10.33 31.46 -21.01
N GLU A 818 9.73 32.36 -20.25
CA GLU A 818 9.58 32.20 -18.79
C GLU A 818 8.77 30.93 -18.45
N GLU A 819 7.66 30.68 -19.14
CA GLU A 819 6.86 29.48 -18.94
C GLU A 819 7.62 28.20 -19.32
N LEU A 820 8.39 28.24 -20.41
CA LEU A 820 9.23 27.12 -20.85
C LEU A 820 10.33 26.82 -19.82
N GLU A 821 11.01 27.84 -19.30
CA GLU A 821 12.02 27.67 -18.26
C GLU A 821 11.41 27.11 -16.97
N GLN A 822 10.24 27.59 -16.56
CA GLN A 822 9.52 27.02 -15.42
C GLN A 822 9.10 25.57 -15.68
N ALA A 823 8.64 25.24 -16.89
CA ALA A 823 8.25 23.88 -17.26
C ALA A 823 9.45 22.92 -17.30
N LYS A 824 10.61 23.37 -17.81
CA LYS A 824 11.88 22.63 -17.76
C LYS A 824 12.32 22.41 -16.32
N PHE A 825 12.26 23.45 -15.48
CA PHE A 825 12.57 23.38 -14.05
C PHE A 825 11.68 22.37 -13.31
N ASP A 826 10.37 22.40 -13.60
CA ASP A 826 9.39 21.47 -13.03
C ASP A 826 9.62 20.04 -13.51
N GLU A 827 9.97 19.84 -14.78
CA GLU A 827 10.24 18.54 -15.37
C GLU A 827 11.54 17.92 -14.84
N ALA A 828 12.63 18.68 -14.78
CA ALA A 828 13.88 18.27 -14.14
C ALA A 828 13.66 17.90 -12.66
N GLY A 829 12.76 18.63 -11.98
CA GLY A 829 12.29 18.34 -10.64
C GLY A 829 11.63 16.96 -10.49
N LYS A 830 11.19 16.29 -11.55
CA LYS A 830 10.56 14.95 -11.48
C LYS A 830 11.57 13.81 -11.51
N TYR A 831 12.80 14.07 -11.99
CA TYR A 831 13.87 13.08 -12.05
C TYR A 831 14.72 13.09 -10.78
N ILE A 832 15.31 11.94 -10.46
CA ILE A 832 16.24 11.78 -9.34
C ILE A 832 17.50 11.09 -9.85
N LEU A 833 18.64 11.77 -9.77
CA LEU A 833 19.95 11.20 -10.07
C LEU A 833 20.33 10.23 -8.95
N VAL A 834 20.51 8.95 -9.27
CA VAL A 834 20.85 7.93 -8.27
C VAL A 834 22.35 7.71 -8.24
N VAL A 835 22.96 7.93 -7.08
CA VAL A 835 24.37 7.64 -6.80
C VAL A 835 24.47 6.41 -5.92
N GLU A 836 25.20 5.40 -6.37
CA GLU A 836 25.50 4.18 -5.63
C GLU A 836 27.01 4.06 -5.41
N MET A 837 27.39 3.36 -4.35
CA MET A 837 28.78 3.01 -4.07
C MET A 837 28.92 1.49 -4.11
N GLU A 838 30.08 1.00 -4.53
CA GLU A 838 30.36 -0.44 -4.50
C GLU A 838 30.17 -0.99 -3.07
N LEU A 839 29.42 -2.10 -2.96
CA LEU A 839 29.16 -2.73 -1.66
C LEU A 839 30.47 -3.29 -1.08
N PRO A 840 30.71 -3.14 0.23
CA PRO A 840 31.90 -3.65 0.87
C PRO A 840 31.81 -5.17 1.01
N ASP A 841 32.95 -5.82 1.25
CA ASP A 841 32.96 -7.23 1.63
C ASP A 841 32.35 -7.40 3.04
N TYR A 842 31.49 -8.39 3.20
CA TYR A 842 30.88 -8.80 4.47
C TYR A 842 31.26 -10.23 4.84
N SER A 843 32.41 -10.74 4.38
CA SER A 843 32.92 -12.07 4.73
C SER A 843 33.07 -12.31 6.24
N ASN A 844 33.20 -11.24 7.02
CA ASN A 844 33.23 -11.22 8.49
C ASN A 844 31.86 -11.37 9.18
N LEU A 845 30.75 -11.40 8.44
CA LEU A 845 29.38 -11.41 8.96
C LEU A 845 28.68 -12.75 8.73
N THR A 846 28.13 -13.32 9.81
CA THR A 846 27.22 -14.48 9.75
C THR A 846 25.79 -14.05 10.06
N ILE A 847 24.84 -14.41 9.20
CA ILE A 847 23.41 -14.10 9.35
C ILE A 847 22.62 -15.40 9.44
N ASN A 848 22.09 -15.71 10.62
CA ASN A 848 21.28 -16.88 10.91
C ASN A 848 19.78 -16.51 10.93
N LEU A 849 19.03 -17.01 9.95
CA LEU A 849 17.60 -16.74 9.79
C LEU A 849 16.79 -17.90 10.37
N ILE A 850 15.96 -17.62 11.37
CA ILE A 850 15.11 -18.61 12.05
C ILE A 850 13.66 -18.41 11.60
N THR A 851 13.19 -19.27 10.71
CA THR A 851 11.93 -19.08 9.96
C THR A 851 10.74 -19.90 10.46
N ASP A 852 10.95 -20.79 11.43
CA ASP A 852 9.99 -21.76 11.94
C ASP A 852 9.24 -21.32 13.21
N MET A 853 9.49 -20.09 13.68
CA MET A 853 8.85 -19.52 14.88
C MET A 853 7.55 -18.75 14.61
N GLY A 854 7.14 -18.68 13.33
CA GLY A 854 5.98 -17.90 12.88
C GLY A 854 6.31 -16.40 12.78
N ALA A 855 5.29 -15.56 12.65
CA ALA A 855 5.46 -14.13 12.41
C ALA A 855 6.12 -13.35 13.56
N CYS A 856 6.16 -13.92 14.78
CA CYS A 856 6.69 -13.27 15.98
C CYS A 856 6.19 -11.81 16.14
N GLY A 857 4.90 -11.57 15.85
CA GLY A 857 4.30 -10.24 15.91
C GLY A 857 3.94 -9.80 17.34
N THR A 858 3.11 -8.76 17.47
CA THR A 858 2.69 -8.17 18.75
C THR A 858 1.68 -9.00 19.55
N GLN A 859 1.11 -10.05 18.97
CA GLN A 859 0.11 -10.92 19.63
C GLN A 859 0.75 -12.22 20.12
N ARG A 860 1.60 -12.14 21.15
CA ARG A 860 2.24 -13.31 21.78
C ARG A 860 1.56 -13.65 23.09
N ARG A 861 1.44 -14.95 23.38
CA ARG A 861 0.91 -15.47 24.64
C ARG A 861 2.04 -16.04 25.49
N TYR A 862 1.84 -15.98 26.81
CA TYR A 862 2.74 -16.49 27.85
C TYR A 862 2.02 -17.42 28.84
N ASP A 863 0.78 -17.81 28.50
CA ASP A 863 -0.13 -18.61 29.33
C ASP A 863 0.33 -20.06 29.59
N SER A 864 1.32 -20.54 28.84
CA SER A 864 1.95 -21.85 29.07
C SER A 864 3.39 -21.86 28.60
N ARG A 865 4.21 -22.80 29.08
CA ARG A 865 5.59 -22.99 28.59
C ARG A 865 5.70 -23.26 27.08
N TYR A 866 4.62 -23.72 26.45
CA TYR A 866 4.53 -23.99 25.01
C TYR A 866 3.97 -22.82 24.21
N ALA A 867 3.57 -21.74 24.89
CA ALA A 867 3.08 -20.54 24.24
C ALA A 867 4.21 -19.87 23.45
N ASN A 868 3.84 -19.20 22.36
CA ASN A 868 4.81 -18.61 21.43
C ASN A 868 5.78 -17.62 22.13
N GLY A 869 5.31 -16.83 23.10
CA GLY A 869 6.15 -15.89 23.84
C GLY A 869 7.23 -16.56 24.69
N ASN A 870 6.87 -17.60 25.45
CA ASN A 870 7.84 -18.36 26.25
C ASN A 870 8.86 -19.10 25.38
N ARG A 871 8.41 -19.68 24.25
CA ARG A 871 9.30 -20.35 23.29
C ARG A 871 10.33 -19.39 22.69
N ILE A 872 9.93 -18.16 22.36
CA ILE A 872 10.85 -17.11 21.87
C ILE A 872 11.85 -16.74 22.97
N LYS A 873 11.41 -16.58 24.22
CA LYS A 873 12.31 -16.29 25.35
C LYS A 873 13.37 -17.39 25.53
N PHE A 874 12.98 -18.67 25.49
CA PHE A 874 13.93 -19.78 25.56
C PHE A 874 14.94 -19.78 24.40
N LEU A 875 14.47 -19.46 23.19
CA LEU A 875 15.35 -19.36 22.02
C LEU A 875 16.36 -18.22 22.18
N VAL A 876 15.89 -17.04 22.59
CA VAL A 876 16.74 -15.85 22.80
C VAL A 876 17.81 -16.13 23.86
N GLN A 877 17.42 -16.73 24.98
CA GLN A 877 18.34 -17.14 26.05
C GLN A 877 19.40 -18.10 25.48
N ALA A 878 18.98 -19.15 24.78
CA ALA A 878 19.90 -20.13 24.21
C ALA A 878 20.89 -19.51 23.21
N ILE A 879 20.44 -18.56 22.37
CA ILE A 879 21.32 -17.84 21.44
C ILE A 879 22.36 -17.02 22.21
N ALA A 880 21.93 -16.28 23.23
CA ALA A 880 22.82 -15.45 24.03
C ALA A 880 23.88 -16.30 24.76
N ASP A 881 23.47 -17.45 25.31
CA ASP A 881 24.35 -18.38 26.02
C ASP A 881 25.32 -19.12 25.10
N GLN A 882 24.88 -19.53 23.90
CA GLN A 882 25.70 -20.28 22.95
C GLN A 882 26.77 -19.41 22.28
N GLU A 883 26.42 -18.18 21.87
CA GLU A 883 27.36 -17.31 21.18
C GLU A 883 28.38 -16.69 22.13
N ASN A 884 27.98 -16.39 23.38
CA ASN A 884 28.80 -15.85 24.48
C ASN A 884 29.96 -14.93 24.00
N LYS A 885 29.62 -13.92 23.19
CA LYS A 885 30.60 -13.11 22.47
C LYS A 885 31.42 -12.22 23.43
N PRO A 886 32.68 -11.90 23.08
CA PRO A 886 33.56 -11.13 23.94
C PRO A 886 33.08 -9.68 24.16
N ASN A 887 32.45 -9.05 23.16
CA ASN A 887 31.76 -7.77 23.34
C ASN A 887 30.25 -7.95 23.60
N SER A 888 29.61 -6.87 24.08
CA SER A 888 28.18 -6.77 24.38
C SER A 888 27.28 -7.24 23.21
N SER A 889 26.07 -7.69 23.53
CA SER A 889 25.02 -8.11 22.60
C SER A 889 23.83 -7.14 22.65
N THR A 890 23.18 -6.89 21.51
CA THR A 890 21.93 -6.13 21.44
C THR A 890 20.77 -7.02 20.98
N LEU A 891 19.65 -6.94 21.69
CA LEU A 891 18.37 -7.51 21.27
C LEU A 891 17.39 -6.42 20.80
N PHE A 892 16.78 -6.63 19.63
CA PHE A 892 15.67 -5.83 19.11
C PHE A 892 14.36 -6.61 19.05
N ASP A 893 13.31 -6.05 19.65
CA ASP A 893 11.93 -6.55 19.59
C ASP A 893 10.92 -5.39 19.74
N PHE A 894 9.62 -5.66 19.70
CA PHE A 894 8.58 -4.68 20.00
C PHE A 894 8.63 -4.28 21.47
N GLN A 895 8.45 -2.98 21.74
CA GLN A 895 8.55 -2.38 23.08
C GLN A 895 7.80 -3.15 24.18
N GLY A 896 6.62 -3.69 23.88
CA GLY A 896 5.78 -4.41 24.85
C GLY A 896 6.36 -5.73 25.38
N PHE A 897 7.44 -6.26 24.80
CA PHE A 897 8.06 -7.52 25.23
C PHE A 897 9.36 -7.34 26.02
N MET A 898 9.81 -6.11 26.23
CA MET A 898 11.16 -5.83 26.73
C MET A 898 11.35 -6.27 28.18
N GLU A 899 10.31 -6.14 29.00
CA GLU A 899 10.30 -6.66 30.37
C GLU A 899 10.54 -8.18 30.42
N GLN A 900 10.22 -8.92 29.35
CA GLN A 900 10.37 -10.37 29.31
C GLN A 900 11.83 -10.82 29.15
N TYR A 901 12.74 -9.92 28.78
CA TYR A 901 14.14 -10.22 28.51
C TYR A 901 15.10 -9.63 29.56
N GLN A 902 14.60 -8.89 30.56
CA GLN A 902 15.43 -8.21 31.55
C GLN A 902 16.23 -9.17 32.46
N ASP A 903 15.75 -10.40 32.60
CA ASP A 903 16.37 -11.47 33.39
C ASP A 903 17.41 -12.29 32.62
N ILE A 904 17.67 -11.95 31.35
CA ILE A 904 18.68 -12.64 30.52
C ILE A 904 20.04 -11.95 30.71
N GLU A 905 20.93 -12.56 31.49
CA GLU A 905 22.23 -11.97 31.87
C GLU A 905 23.16 -11.69 30.68
N ASN A 906 23.14 -12.55 29.66
CA ASN A 906 24.02 -12.47 28.49
C ASN A 906 23.53 -11.49 27.39
N ILE A 907 22.54 -10.65 27.71
CA ILE A 907 22.07 -9.57 26.83
C ILE A 907 22.51 -8.22 27.38
N GLY A 908 23.48 -7.60 26.70
CA GLY A 908 24.04 -6.31 27.15
C GLY A 908 23.07 -5.14 26.96
N ARG A 909 22.28 -5.14 25.88
CA ARG A 909 21.32 -4.08 25.59
C ARG A 909 20.00 -4.59 25.03
N LEU A 910 18.90 -4.00 25.53
CA LEU A 910 17.55 -4.15 24.99
C LEU A 910 17.17 -2.89 24.19
N GLY A 911 16.76 -3.07 22.94
CA GLY A 911 16.34 -1.99 22.04
C GLY A 911 14.99 -2.28 21.38
N TYR A 912 14.28 -1.23 20.98
CA TYR A 912 12.94 -1.35 20.40
C TYR A 912 12.97 -1.17 18.88
N HIS A 913 12.20 -2.01 18.16
CA HIS A 913 11.92 -1.80 16.74
C HIS A 913 11.31 -0.41 16.49
N PHE A 914 11.68 0.20 15.36
CA PHE A 914 11.30 1.55 14.91
C PHE A 914 11.78 2.70 15.80
N ARG A 915 12.60 2.44 16.83
CA ARG A 915 13.19 3.47 17.69
C ARG A 915 14.70 3.34 17.79
N ASP A 916 15.17 2.21 18.32
CA ASP A 916 16.59 2.03 18.67
C ASP A 916 17.38 1.35 17.55
N ASN A 917 16.69 0.69 16.61
CA ASN A 917 17.28 0.16 15.37
C ASN A 917 17.42 1.24 14.26
N ARG A 918 16.91 2.47 14.49
CA ARG A 918 17.03 3.64 13.62
C ARG A 918 17.89 4.74 14.25
N ALA A 919 18.59 5.52 13.43
CA ALA A 919 19.36 6.71 13.83
C ALA A 919 20.23 6.59 15.11
N SER A 920 20.70 5.38 15.44
CA SER A 920 21.47 5.08 16.65
C SER A 920 22.77 4.35 16.28
N ASN A 921 23.86 4.75 16.94
CA ASN A 921 25.17 4.10 16.86
C ASN A 921 25.47 3.26 18.11
N GLN A 922 24.48 3.02 18.96
CA GLN A 922 24.69 2.36 20.25
C GLN A 922 25.23 0.93 20.08
N SER A 923 24.74 0.18 19.09
CA SER A 923 25.15 -1.21 18.84
C SER A 923 26.34 -1.36 17.89
N GLN A 924 27.05 -0.27 17.58
CA GLN A 924 28.16 -0.32 16.61
C GLN A 924 29.38 -1.12 17.09
N LYS A 925 29.50 -1.32 18.41
CA LYS A 925 30.58 -2.07 19.06
C LYS A 925 30.15 -3.46 19.52
N ASP A 926 28.89 -3.84 19.31
CA ASP A 926 28.36 -5.12 19.76
C ASP A 926 28.75 -6.22 18.75
N ASP A 927 29.00 -7.44 19.21
CA ASP A 927 29.38 -8.56 18.33
C ASP A 927 28.18 -9.37 17.84
N LEU A 928 27.08 -9.30 18.60
CA LEU A 928 25.88 -10.10 18.41
C LEU A 928 24.66 -9.21 18.31
N LEU A 929 23.85 -9.44 17.28
CA LEU A 929 22.52 -8.85 17.14
C LEU A 929 21.44 -9.92 17.11
N ILE A 930 20.46 -9.82 18.00
CA ILE A 930 19.29 -10.69 18.04
C ILE A 930 18.05 -9.88 17.66
N CYS A 931 17.40 -10.20 16.55
CA CYS A 931 16.20 -9.53 16.07
C CYS A 931 15.01 -10.50 16.15
N VAL A 932 13.93 -10.10 16.83
CA VAL A 932 12.73 -10.91 16.97
C VAL A 932 11.55 -10.25 16.26
N GLY A 933 10.90 -11.00 15.37
CA GLY A 933 9.75 -10.53 14.59
C GLY A 933 10.14 -9.70 13.38
N LYS A 934 9.31 -9.80 12.34
CA LYS A 934 9.42 -8.94 11.16
C LYS A 934 9.04 -7.52 11.54
N GLN A 935 9.82 -6.52 11.12
CA GLN A 935 9.61 -5.11 11.38
C GLN A 935 8.47 -4.54 10.51
N THR A 936 7.29 -5.14 10.60
CA THR A 936 6.11 -4.73 9.83
C THR A 936 5.36 -3.63 10.58
N ARG A 937 5.26 -2.46 9.94
CA ARG A 937 4.41 -1.36 10.42
C ARG A 937 2.93 -1.78 10.39
N ASN A 938 2.07 -1.02 11.06
CA ASN A 938 0.64 -1.33 11.08
C ASN A 938 0.06 -1.32 9.64
N LEU A 939 -0.43 -2.47 9.17
CA LEU A 939 -0.91 -2.62 7.79
C LEU A 939 -2.07 -1.69 7.44
N SER A 940 -2.99 -1.42 8.37
CA SER A 940 -4.08 -0.46 8.15
C SER A 940 -3.55 0.96 7.97
N ALA A 941 -2.56 1.34 8.77
CA ALA A 941 -1.89 2.63 8.61
C ALA A 941 -1.12 2.70 7.28
N MET A 942 -0.46 1.62 6.88
CA MET A 942 0.23 1.54 5.58
C MET A 942 -0.76 1.62 4.41
N ALA A 943 -1.91 0.96 4.48
CA ALA A 943 -2.97 1.05 3.47
C ALA A 943 -3.54 2.48 3.38
N ALA A 944 -3.79 3.11 4.52
CA ALA A 944 -4.26 4.50 4.58
C ALA A 944 -3.22 5.48 4.01
N GLN A 945 -1.93 5.30 4.32
CA GLN A 945 -0.83 6.06 3.73
C GLN A 945 -0.75 5.83 2.21
N TRP A 946 -0.89 4.59 1.76
CA TRP A 946 -0.89 4.25 0.34
C TRP A 946 -2.02 4.98 -0.39
N GLN A 947 -3.24 4.93 0.12
CA GLN A 947 -4.37 5.66 -0.45
C GLN A 947 -4.17 7.18 -0.40
N ALA A 948 -3.66 7.73 0.70
CA ALA A 948 -3.43 9.17 0.80
C ALA A 948 -2.42 9.69 -0.23
N THR A 949 -1.41 8.88 -0.54
CA THR A 949 -0.37 9.26 -1.49
C THR A 949 -0.73 8.94 -2.95
N THR A 950 -1.47 7.86 -3.21
CA THR A 950 -1.75 7.37 -4.58
C THR A 950 -3.19 7.61 -5.05
N GLY A 951 -4.13 7.86 -4.14
CA GLY A 951 -5.57 7.83 -4.40
C GLY A 951 -6.16 6.43 -4.58
N CYS A 952 -5.36 5.36 -4.44
CA CYS A 952 -5.79 3.98 -4.62
C CYS A 952 -6.13 3.32 -3.28
N ALA A 953 -7.39 2.95 -3.07
CA ALA A 953 -7.81 2.19 -1.90
C ALA A 953 -7.37 0.72 -2.02
N VAL A 954 -6.93 0.13 -0.90
CA VAL A 954 -6.43 -1.25 -0.86
C VAL A 954 -6.92 -1.98 0.40
N VAL A 955 -6.98 -3.31 0.33
CA VAL A 955 -7.27 -4.15 1.49
C VAL A 955 -5.95 -4.39 2.25
N PRO A 956 -5.82 -4.00 3.54
CA PRO A 956 -4.53 -3.98 4.25
C PRO A 956 -3.76 -5.30 4.29
N ASN A 957 -4.45 -6.43 4.37
CA ASN A 957 -3.84 -7.76 4.46
C ASN A 957 -3.66 -8.45 3.10
N LYS A 958 -4.16 -7.87 2.00
CA LYS A 958 -3.99 -8.40 0.64
C LYS A 958 -2.75 -7.77 0.01
N LEU A 959 -1.59 -8.33 0.34
CA LEU A 959 -0.28 -7.85 -0.13
C LEU A 959 -0.01 -8.27 -1.58
N THR A 960 -0.82 -7.81 -2.52
CA THR A 960 -0.69 -8.09 -3.97
C THR A 960 -0.40 -6.82 -4.77
N GLY A 961 0.20 -6.98 -5.95
CA GLY A 961 0.54 -5.87 -6.85
C GLY A 961 1.45 -4.81 -6.21
N ARG A 962 1.35 -3.56 -6.68
CA ARG A 962 2.24 -2.45 -6.25
C ARG A 962 2.18 -2.16 -4.74
N TYR A 963 1.02 -2.34 -4.10
CA TYR A 963 0.90 -2.18 -2.65
C TYR A 963 1.66 -3.27 -1.90
N GLY A 964 1.48 -4.54 -2.29
CA GLY A 964 2.20 -5.67 -1.71
C GLY A 964 3.71 -5.53 -1.85
N GLU A 965 4.18 -5.21 -3.05
CA GLU A 965 5.59 -4.94 -3.34
C GLU A 965 6.14 -3.81 -2.48
N TRP A 966 5.40 -2.71 -2.35
CA TRP A 966 5.78 -1.61 -1.48
C TRP A 966 5.89 -2.05 -0.02
N VAL A 967 4.88 -2.75 0.53
CA VAL A 967 4.93 -3.23 1.92
C VAL A 967 6.11 -4.16 2.17
N VAL A 968 6.39 -5.10 1.26
CA VAL A 968 7.52 -6.03 1.39
C VAL A 968 8.85 -5.27 1.36
N ARG A 969 9.01 -4.33 0.42
CA ARG A 969 10.21 -3.48 0.33
C ARG A 969 10.44 -2.67 1.59
N GLN A 970 9.39 -2.05 2.13
CA GLN A 970 9.45 -1.28 3.37
C GLN A 970 9.93 -2.15 4.54
N ASN A 971 9.42 -3.38 4.67
CA ASN A 971 9.88 -4.32 5.70
C ASN A 971 11.35 -4.73 5.49
N MET A 972 11.76 -4.92 4.24
CA MET A 972 13.16 -5.26 3.91
C MET A 972 14.11 -4.09 4.21
N ASN A 973 13.68 -2.85 3.94
CA ASN A 973 14.44 -1.65 4.27
C ASN A 973 14.72 -1.57 5.78
N GLU A 974 13.72 -1.83 6.62
CA GLU A 974 13.91 -1.90 8.08
C GLU A 974 14.87 -3.03 8.48
N THR A 975 14.80 -4.19 7.82
CA THR A 975 15.68 -5.34 8.09
C THR A 975 17.13 -4.99 7.78
N ILE A 976 17.41 -4.44 6.59
CA ILE A 976 18.75 -4.02 6.15
C ILE A 976 19.29 -2.92 7.08
N GLN A 977 18.48 -1.92 7.42
CA GLN A 977 18.90 -0.86 8.36
C GLN A 977 19.24 -1.41 9.75
N THR A 978 18.52 -2.45 10.21
CA THR A 978 18.75 -3.11 11.49
C THR A 978 20.06 -3.90 11.47
N TYR A 979 20.32 -4.68 10.42
CA TYR A 979 21.56 -5.45 10.29
C TYR A 979 22.79 -4.55 10.19
N ALA A 980 22.65 -3.39 9.55
CA ALA A 980 23.72 -2.41 9.47
C ALA A 980 24.12 -1.78 10.82
N ARG A 981 23.36 -2.02 11.90
CA ARG A 981 23.70 -1.49 13.24
C ARG A 981 25.03 -2.03 13.79
N LEU A 982 25.42 -3.26 13.42
CA LEU A 982 26.71 -3.86 13.83
C LEU A 982 27.93 -3.23 13.14
N ARG A 983 27.72 -2.41 12.08
CA ARG A 983 28.78 -1.78 11.29
C ARG A 983 29.84 -2.77 10.78
N ALA A 984 29.41 -3.96 10.35
CA ALA A 984 30.30 -5.04 9.91
C ALA A 984 31.33 -4.60 8.85
N ASN A 985 30.93 -3.71 7.95
CA ASN A 985 31.80 -3.13 6.93
C ASN A 985 33.02 -2.35 7.49
N ARG A 986 32.96 -1.87 8.74
CA ARG A 986 34.05 -1.13 9.42
C ARG A 986 34.89 -2.03 10.33
N ARG A 987 34.52 -3.30 10.46
CA ARG A 987 35.06 -4.26 11.45
C ARG A 987 35.49 -5.56 10.78
N GLN A 988 36.18 -5.44 9.64
CA GLN A 988 36.54 -6.56 8.75
C GLN A 988 37.34 -7.69 9.44
N ASN A 989 38.03 -7.36 10.54
CA ASN A 989 38.84 -8.32 11.31
C ASN A 989 38.07 -8.99 12.47
N GLU A 990 36.77 -8.72 12.61
CA GLU A 990 35.96 -9.16 13.74
C GLU A 990 34.81 -10.06 13.26
N GLY A 991 34.62 -11.21 13.92
CA GLY A 991 33.58 -12.18 13.57
C GLY A 991 32.22 -11.82 14.18
N LEU A 992 31.31 -11.30 13.36
CA LEU A 992 30.03 -10.76 13.79
C LEU A 992 28.87 -11.73 13.47
N THR A 993 27.89 -11.80 14.37
CA THR A 993 26.73 -12.69 14.19
C THR A 993 25.41 -11.93 14.31
N ILE A 994 24.48 -12.21 13.39
CA ILE A 994 23.08 -11.76 13.45
C ILE A 994 22.17 -12.98 13.53
N TYR A 995 21.24 -13.00 14.48
CA TYR A 995 20.10 -13.90 14.50
C TYR A 995 18.82 -13.13 14.22
N HIS A 996 18.02 -13.56 13.25
CA HIS A 996 16.72 -12.95 12.98
C HIS A 996 15.60 -14.01 13.00
N VAL A 997 14.74 -13.91 14.02
CA VAL A 997 13.58 -14.79 14.24
C VAL A 997 12.35 -14.20 13.56
N ALA A 998 12.15 -14.53 12.29
CA ALA A 998 11.02 -14.05 11.49
C ALA A 998 10.80 -14.96 10.26
N PRO A 999 9.59 -14.97 9.67
CA PRO A 999 9.34 -15.73 8.45
C PRO A 999 9.94 -14.97 7.26
N PHE A 1000 10.89 -15.63 6.58
CA PHE A 1000 11.52 -15.15 5.34
C PHE A 1000 11.20 -16.08 4.19
N ASN A 1001 10.86 -15.51 3.03
CA ASN A 1001 10.74 -16.25 1.77
C ASN A 1001 12.05 -16.19 0.96
N GLU A 1002 12.13 -16.96 -0.12
CA GLU A 1002 13.34 -17.05 -0.95
C GLU A 1002 13.76 -15.72 -1.58
N MET A 1003 12.80 -14.88 -2.00
CA MET A 1003 13.10 -13.57 -2.58
C MET A 1003 13.70 -12.63 -1.54
N GLU A 1004 13.20 -12.65 -0.30
CA GLU A 1004 13.73 -11.85 0.80
C GLU A 1004 15.14 -12.30 1.21
N ILE A 1005 15.39 -13.61 1.23
CA ILE A 1005 16.73 -14.17 1.48
C ILE A 1005 17.70 -13.76 0.36
N ALA A 1006 17.25 -13.79 -0.90
CA ALA A 1006 18.05 -13.32 -2.03
C ALA A 1006 18.38 -11.83 -1.91
N GLU A 1007 17.43 -11.00 -1.48
CA GLU A 1007 17.66 -9.57 -1.27
C GLU A 1007 18.65 -9.31 -0.11
N ILE A 1008 18.59 -10.08 0.99
CA ILE A 1008 19.59 -10.02 2.07
C ILE A 1008 20.99 -10.34 1.51
N LYS A 1009 21.13 -11.43 0.76
CA LYS A 1009 22.41 -11.83 0.16
C LYS A 1009 22.96 -10.79 -0.81
N LYS A 1010 22.08 -10.11 -1.55
CA LYS A 1010 22.44 -9.04 -2.48
C LYS A 1010 22.96 -7.79 -1.75
N ASN A 1011 22.38 -7.43 -0.60
CA ASN A 1011 22.79 -6.27 0.19
C ASN A 1011 24.01 -6.53 1.08
N TYR A 1012 24.32 -7.80 1.39
CA TYR A 1012 25.46 -8.21 2.20
C TYR A 1012 26.33 -9.24 1.44
N PRO A 1013 27.01 -8.84 0.34
CA PRO A 1013 27.86 -9.74 -0.41
C PRO A 1013 29.01 -10.28 0.46
N GLY A 1014 29.33 -11.56 0.33
CA GLY A 1014 30.35 -12.23 1.14
C GLY A 1014 29.86 -12.76 2.50
N ALA A 1015 28.74 -12.25 3.03
CA ALA A 1015 28.19 -12.73 4.31
C ALA A 1015 27.70 -14.18 4.23
N THR A 1016 27.93 -14.94 5.31
CA THR A 1016 27.41 -16.31 5.45
C THR A 1016 25.96 -16.26 5.90
N VAL A 1017 25.02 -16.48 4.97
CA VAL A 1017 23.56 -16.44 5.25
C VAL A 1017 23.00 -17.86 5.38
N ASN A 1018 22.64 -18.25 6.60
CA ASN A 1018 22.10 -19.56 6.94
C ASN A 1018 20.60 -19.49 7.27
N VAL A 1019 19.85 -20.53 6.90
CA VAL A 1019 18.50 -20.75 7.45
C VAL A 1019 18.62 -21.85 8.49
N VAL A 1020 18.38 -21.50 9.75
CA VAL A 1020 18.60 -22.37 10.92
C VAL A 1020 17.24 -22.70 11.55
N SER A 1021 17.07 -23.95 11.99
CA SER A 1021 15.86 -24.38 12.70
C SER A 1021 15.93 -23.93 14.15
N SER A 1022 14.82 -23.42 14.70
CA SER A 1022 14.75 -23.04 16.11
C SER A 1022 15.07 -24.20 17.05
N PHE A 1023 14.78 -25.43 16.62
CA PHE A 1023 15.08 -26.63 17.39
C PHE A 1023 16.58 -26.90 17.50
N ASP A 1024 17.34 -26.66 16.43
CA ASP A 1024 18.77 -26.98 16.37
C ASP A 1024 19.56 -26.11 17.37
N ILE A 1025 19.04 -24.91 17.64
CA ILE A 1025 19.55 -23.98 18.65
C ILE A 1025 18.98 -24.32 20.03
N CYS A 1026 17.64 -24.45 20.12
CA CYS A 1026 16.93 -24.68 21.37
C CYS A 1026 15.75 -25.63 21.15
N PRO A 1027 15.88 -26.92 21.51
CA PRO A 1027 14.79 -27.88 21.37
C PRO A 1027 13.49 -27.44 22.05
N GLN A 1028 13.58 -26.68 23.16
CA GLN A 1028 12.44 -26.14 23.90
C GLN A 1028 11.70 -25.02 23.14
N ALA A 1029 12.34 -24.38 22.17
CA ALA A 1029 11.76 -23.35 21.33
C ALA A 1029 10.86 -23.91 20.21
N ALA A 1030 11.00 -25.19 19.84
CA ALA A 1030 10.19 -25.81 18.78
C ALA A 1030 8.71 -26.01 19.20
N PRO A 1031 7.76 -26.18 18.25
CA PRO A 1031 6.37 -26.47 18.60
C PRO A 1031 6.23 -27.77 19.40
N LYS A 1032 5.28 -27.83 20.35
CA LYS A 1032 5.03 -29.02 21.19
C LYS A 1032 4.93 -30.32 20.38
N GLY A 1033 4.29 -30.27 19.21
CA GLY A 1033 4.16 -31.43 18.32
C GLY A 1033 5.51 -31.96 17.84
N GLU A 1034 6.44 -31.08 17.53
CA GLU A 1034 7.80 -31.40 17.05
C GLU A 1034 8.71 -31.87 18.19
N GLN A 1035 8.64 -31.20 19.35
CA GLN A 1035 9.35 -31.64 20.56
C GLN A 1035 8.98 -33.09 20.95
N VAL A 1036 7.69 -33.41 20.92
CA VAL A 1036 7.19 -34.75 21.25
C VAL A 1036 7.63 -35.78 20.20
N ASN A 1037 7.62 -35.41 18.92
CA ASN A 1037 8.04 -36.28 17.84
C ASN A 1037 9.53 -36.65 17.95
N ARG A 1038 10.41 -35.68 18.18
CA ARG A 1038 11.85 -35.93 18.33
C ARG A 1038 12.18 -36.69 19.62
N ARG A 1039 11.56 -36.35 20.75
CA ARG A 1039 11.69 -37.13 22.00
C ARG A 1039 11.29 -38.59 21.82
N LEU A 1040 10.25 -38.88 21.02
CA LEU A 1040 9.84 -40.25 20.72
C LEU A 1040 10.95 -41.00 19.98
N VAL A 1041 11.58 -40.39 18.97
CA VAL A 1041 12.69 -41.00 18.22
C VAL A 1041 13.93 -41.15 19.09
N GLU A 1042 14.33 -40.11 19.84
CA GLU A 1042 15.46 -40.14 20.78
C GLU A 1042 15.29 -41.23 21.85
N THR A 1043 14.09 -41.35 22.42
CA THR A 1043 13.78 -42.38 23.42
C THR A 1043 13.89 -43.77 22.82
N VAL A 1044 13.37 -43.98 21.61
CA VAL A 1044 13.54 -45.25 20.90
C VAL A 1044 15.01 -45.53 20.64
N PHE A 1045 15.77 -44.53 20.16
CA PHE A 1045 17.19 -44.64 19.90
C PHE A 1045 17.99 -45.04 21.16
N ASN A 1046 17.77 -44.35 22.28
CA ASN A 1046 18.45 -44.65 23.54
C ASN A 1046 18.10 -46.03 24.08
N LEU A 1047 16.83 -46.45 24.01
CA LEU A 1047 16.43 -47.80 24.42
C LEU A 1047 17.08 -48.88 23.56
N VAL A 1048 17.21 -48.66 22.24
CA VAL A 1048 17.94 -49.58 21.36
C VAL A 1048 19.43 -49.58 21.72
N LYS A 1049 20.03 -48.41 21.98
CA LYS A 1049 21.45 -48.24 22.31
C LYS A 1049 21.83 -48.98 23.59
N GLU A 1050 20.96 -48.93 24.59
CA GLU A 1050 21.12 -49.62 25.87
C GLU A 1050 20.78 -51.13 25.79
N GLY A 1051 20.46 -51.66 24.61
CA GLY A 1051 20.08 -53.06 24.41
C GLY A 1051 18.75 -53.44 25.07
N GLN A 1052 17.93 -52.45 25.44
CA GLN A 1052 16.66 -52.68 26.12
C GLN A 1052 15.54 -52.98 25.14
N LYS A 1053 14.55 -53.77 25.58
CA LYS A 1053 13.38 -54.11 24.76
C LYS A 1053 12.53 -52.86 24.48
N VAL A 1054 12.53 -52.41 23.23
CA VAL A 1054 11.70 -51.30 22.75
C VAL A 1054 10.25 -51.77 22.62
N ASN A 1055 9.32 -51.10 23.31
CA ASN A 1055 7.90 -51.28 23.08
C ASN A 1055 7.14 -49.96 23.32
N GLN A 1056 5.97 -49.83 22.71
CA GLN A 1056 5.19 -48.58 22.74
C GLN A 1056 4.77 -48.16 24.15
N ALA A 1057 4.56 -49.10 25.08
CA ALA A 1057 4.16 -48.77 26.45
C ALA A 1057 5.33 -48.15 27.22
N LYS A 1058 6.53 -48.73 27.10
CA LYS A 1058 7.76 -48.23 27.74
C LYS A 1058 8.20 -46.89 27.18
N VAL A 1059 8.14 -46.71 25.86
CA VAL A 1059 8.41 -45.40 25.24
C VAL A 1059 7.38 -44.37 25.69
N GLY A 1060 6.10 -44.77 25.77
CA GLY A 1060 5.01 -43.92 26.24
C GLY A 1060 5.21 -43.43 27.67
N GLU A 1061 5.67 -44.30 28.57
CA GLU A 1061 5.97 -43.95 29.96
C GLU A 1061 7.06 -42.86 30.06
N ILE A 1062 8.15 -43.00 29.29
CA ILE A 1062 9.28 -42.06 29.31
C ILE A 1062 8.89 -40.68 28.74
N ILE A 1063 8.12 -40.63 27.65
CA ILE A 1063 7.74 -39.37 27.00
C ILE A 1063 6.39 -38.83 27.47
N ASN A 1064 5.78 -39.47 28.47
CA ASN A 1064 4.46 -39.15 29.03
C ASN A 1064 3.34 -39.12 27.96
N LEU A 1065 3.24 -40.21 27.18
CA LEU A 1065 2.20 -40.49 26.20
C LEU A 1065 1.60 -41.87 26.43
N ASP A 1066 0.29 -42.01 26.17
CA ASP A 1066 -0.35 -43.31 26.19
C ASP A 1066 0.09 -44.17 24.99
N ARG A 1067 -0.07 -45.50 25.10
CA ARG A 1067 0.31 -46.45 24.03
C ARG A 1067 -0.33 -46.11 22.68
N THR A 1068 -1.58 -45.65 22.69
CA THR A 1068 -2.30 -45.22 21.48
C THR A 1068 -1.72 -43.93 20.90
N GLY A 1069 -1.33 -42.98 21.75
CA GLY A 1069 -0.63 -41.75 21.39
C GLY A 1069 0.70 -42.01 20.71
N VAL A 1070 1.53 -42.92 21.27
CA VAL A 1070 2.80 -43.37 20.66
C VAL A 1070 2.56 -44.00 19.29
N GLY A 1071 1.56 -44.86 19.16
CA GLY A 1071 1.19 -45.49 17.89
C GLY A 1071 0.71 -44.49 16.83
N ARG A 1072 -0.18 -43.56 17.19
CA ARG A 1072 -0.66 -42.49 16.28
C ARG A 1072 0.47 -41.56 15.85
N LYS A 1073 1.38 -41.23 16.76
CA LYS A 1073 2.54 -40.37 16.49
C LYS A 1073 3.56 -41.07 15.59
N GLY A 1074 3.84 -42.35 15.83
CA GLY A 1074 4.68 -43.16 14.96
C GLY A 1074 4.14 -43.21 13.53
N LYS A 1075 2.83 -43.45 13.35
CA LYS A 1075 2.18 -43.45 12.02
C LYS A 1075 2.20 -42.09 11.30
N LYS A 1076 2.30 -40.99 12.06
CA LYS A 1076 2.47 -39.64 11.49
C LYS A 1076 3.91 -39.34 11.09
N LEU A 1077 4.88 -40.10 11.59
CA LEU A 1077 6.31 -39.88 11.38
C LEU A 1077 6.89 -40.80 10.31
N THR A 1078 6.36 -42.01 10.15
CA THR A 1078 6.75 -42.92 9.07
C THR A 1078 5.53 -43.72 8.62
N PRO A 1079 5.44 -44.12 7.33
CA PRO A 1079 4.32 -44.92 6.83
C PRO A 1079 4.22 -46.28 7.56
N GLY A 1080 5.37 -46.88 7.89
CA GLY A 1080 5.47 -48.11 8.69
C GLY A 1080 5.27 -47.93 10.21
N GLY A 1081 5.03 -46.71 10.68
CA GLY A 1081 4.72 -46.40 12.06
C GLY A 1081 5.85 -46.69 13.07
N PHE A 1082 5.49 -46.93 14.34
CA PHE A 1082 6.47 -47.11 15.42
C PHE A 1082 7.48 -48.25 15.16
N LYS A 1083 7.07 -49.34 14.50
CA LYS A 1083 7.98 -50.46 14.18
C LYS A 1083 9.07 -50.05 13.21
N ARG A 1084 8.75 -49.19 12.24
CA ARG A 1084 9.72 -48.69 11.26
C ARG A 1084 10.75 -47.78 11.92
N ILE A 1085 10.31 -46.92 12.84
CA ILE A 1085 11.21 -46.08 13.67
C ILE A 1085 12.17 -46.95 14.49
N GLU A 1086 11.65 -47.99 15.16
CA GLU A 1086 12.48 -48.94 15.91
C GLU A 1086 13.50 -49.65 15.01
N GLN A 1087 13.09 -50.08 13.82
CA GLN A 1087 13.96 -50.75 12.85
C GLN A 1087 15.04 -49.80 12.33
N MET A 1088 14.70 -48.54 12.04
CA MET A 1088 15.66 -47.51 11.67
C MET A 1088 16.71 -47.31 12.76
N CYS A 1089 16.29 -47.09 14.02
CA CYS A 1089 17.23 -46.91 15.14
C CYS A 1089 18.13 -48.14 15.38
N LYS A 1090 17.60 -49.36 15.26
CA LYS A 1090 18.39 -50.61 15.32
C LYS A 1090 19.44 -50.67 14.22
N THR A 1091 19.04 -50.32 13.00
CA THR A 1091 19.95 -50.34 11.85
C THR A 1091 21.08 -49.32 12.03
N VAL A 1092 20.76 -48.11 12.53
CA VAL A 1092 21.78 -47.11 12.91
C VAL A 1092 22.74 -47.70 13.93
N ILE A 1093 22.24 -48.20 15.05
CA ILE A 1093 23.08 -48.62 16.18
C ILE A 1093 23.91 -49.87 15.85
N TYR A 1094 23.36 -50.85 15.13
CA TYR A 1094 24.13 -52.02 14.70
C TYR A 1094 25.22 -51.66 13.70
N SER A 1095 24.99 -50.70 12.79
CA SER A 1095 26.04 -50.16 11.92
C SER A 1095 27.14 -49.43 12.69
N LEU A 1096 26.83 -48.79 13.82
CA LEU A 1096 27.82 -48.16 14.70
C LEU A 1096 28.62 -49.18 15.53
N ILE A 1097 28.00 -50.31 15.88
CA ILE A 1097 28.65 -51.44 16.59
C ILE A 1097 29.63 -52.17 15.67
N ASP A 1098 29.24 -52.48 14.43
CA ASP A 1098 30.08 -53.22 13.47
C ASP A 1098 31.38 -52.47 13.09
N ASN A 1099 31.41 -51.14 13.26
CA ASN A 1099 32.60 -50.29 13.07
C ASN A 1099 33.48 -50.15 14.33
N ASN A 1100 33.22 -50.90 15.40
CA ASN A 1100 34.03 -50.98 16.63
C ASN A 1100 34.15 -49.66 17.44
N LYS A 1101 33.18 -48.73 17.33
CA LYS A 1101 33.21 -47.40 17.98
C LYS A 1101 32.36 -47.27 19.27
N LEU A 1102 31.72 -48.34 19.74
CA LEU A 1102 30.76 -48.26 20.85
C LEU A 1102 31.36 -47.97 22.25
N HIS A 1103 32.68 -48.06 22.41
CA HIS A 1103 33.33 -47.92 23.73
C HIS A 1103 33.62 -46.48 24.18
N SER A 1104 33.38 -45.45 23.35
CA SER A 1104 33.78 -44.07 23.66
C SER A 1104 32.62 -43.06 23.71
N LEU A 1105 31.42 -43.48 24.08
CA LEU A 1105 30.21 -42.64 24.06
C LEU A 1105 30.13 -41.54 25.13
N GLU A 1106 31.10 -41.43 26.04
CA GLU A 1106 31.20 -40.31 26.99
C GLU A 1106 31.87 -39.07 26.39
N THR A 1107 32.42 -39.13 25.17
CA THR A 1107 33.09 -38.00 24.49
C THR A 1107 32.48 -37.62 23.12
N VAL A 1108 31.39 -38.26 22.70
CA VAL A 1108 30.78 -38.04 21.36
C VAL A 1108 29.72 -36.93 21.39
N VAL A 1109 30.11 -35.74 21.82
CA VAL A 1109 29.35 -34.51 21.53
C VAL A 1109 30.08 -33.64 20.50
N ASP A 1110 31.37 -33.91 20.21
CA ASP A 1110 32.19 -33.08 19.32
C ASP A 1110 32.66 -33.76 18.01
N THR A 1111 32.31 -35.03 17.77
CA THR A 1111 32.65 -35.73 16.51
C THR A 1111 31.39 -36.15 15.75
N GLU A 1112 30.69 -35.17 15.17
CA GLU A 1112 29.58 -35.41 14.25
C GLU A 1112 30.07 -35.76 12.82
N PHE A 1113 29.24 -36.57 12.11
CA PHE A 1113 29.13 -36.76 10.65
C PHE A 1113 29.77 -37.99 9.95
N GLU A 1114 30.86 -38.61 10.42
CA GLU A 1114 31.37 -39.85 9.78
C GLU A 1114 30.53 -41.10 10.07
N GLU A 1115 29.77 -41.09 11.16
CA GLU A 1115 28.96 -42.23 11.59
C GLU A 1115 27.57 -42.25 10.93
N ALA A 1116 27.01 -41.06 10.64
CA ALA A 1116 25.82 -40.91 9.81
C ALA A 1116 26.07 -41.34 8.34
N PHE A 1117 27.32 -41.24 7.88
CA PHE A 1117 27.77 -41.69 6.55
C PHE A 1117 27.52 -43.20 6.34
N THR A 1118 27.97 -44.05 7.28
CA THR A 1118 27.78 -45.51 7.20
C THR A 1118 26.29 -45.90 7.29
N PHE A 1119 25.51 -45.14 8.05
CA PHE A 1119 24.06 -45.33 8.19
C PHE A 1119 23.31 -45.08 6.86
N LEU A 1120 23.59 -43.97 6.17
CA LEU A 1120 22.94 -43.66 4.90
C LEU A 1120 23.33 -44.64 3.80
N GLU A 1121 24.60 -45.09 3.78
CA GLU A 1121 25.08 -46.08 2.80
C GLU A 1121 24.55 -47.50 3.02
N SER A 1122 24.14 -47.85 4.23
CA SER A 1122 23.51 -49.16 4.50
C SER A 1122 21.99 -49.13 4.36
N TRP A 1123 21.33 -48.05 4.81
CA TRP A 1123 19.87 -47.94 4.83
C TRP A 1123 19.26 -47.51 3.48
N ILE A 1124 19.83 -46.52 2.79
CA ILE A 1124 19.27 -46.05 1.52
C ILE A 1124 19.23 -47.18 0.47
N PRO A 1125 20.25 -48.03 0.32
CA PRO A 1125 20.16 -49.18 -0.59
C PRO A 1125 19.05 -50.16 -0.23
N THR A 1126 18.73 -50.36 1.05
CA THR A 1126 17.57 -51.19 1.43
C THR A 1126 16.25 -50.57 1.01
N LEU A 1127 16.11 -49.25 1.09
CA LEU A 1127 14.93 -48.56 0.58
C LEU A 1127 14.80 -48.66 -0.94
N LEU A 1128 15.93 -48.58 -1.65
CA LEU A 1128 15.98 -48.75 -3.10
C LEU A 1128 15.72 -50.19 -3.50
N GLN A 1129 16.13 -51.16 -2.68
CA GLN A 1129 15.84 -52.57 -2.88
C GLN A 1129 14.35 -52.85 -2.64
N ASP A 1130 13.77 -52.33 -1.56
CA ASP A 1130 12.33 -52.39 -1.28
C ASP A 1130 11.50 -51.76 -2.43
N LEU A 1131 12.00 -50.66 -3.03
CA LEU A 1131 11.39 -50.05 -4.22
C LEU A 1131 11.50 -50.98 -5.44
N LYS A 1132 12.68 -51.59 -5.69
CA LYS A 1132 12.90 -52.53 -6.79
C LYS A 1132 12.05 -53.79 -6.66
N ASP A 1133 11.87 -54.27 -5.44
CA ASP A 1133 11.11 -55.46 -5.10
C ASP A 1133 9.59 -55.18 -4.98
N GLN A 1134 9.15 -53.95 -5.32
CA GLN A 1134 7.76 -53.47 -5.23
C GLN A 1134 7.14 -53.57 -3.82
N ALA A 1135 7.97 -53.73 -2.79
CA ALA A 1135 7.56 -53.75 -1.38
C ALA A 1135 7.28 -52.34 -0.84
N MET A 1136 7.70 -51.30 -1.56
CA MET A 1136 7.49 -49.89 -1.26
C MET A 1136 7.25 -49.11 -2.54
N THR A 1137 6.42 -48.08 -2.49
CA THR A 1137 6.18 -47.14 -3.59
C THR A 1137 7.20 -46.00 -3.60
N ALA A 1138 7.39 -45.34 -4.75
CA ALA A 1138 8.27 -44.17 -4.83
C ALA A 1138 7.77 -42.98 -3.97
N GLU A 1139 6.46 -42.91 -3.70
CA GLU A 1139 5.88 -41.91 -2.79
C GLU A 1139 6.25 -42.19 -1.33
N GLU A 1140 6.22 -43.47 -0.92
CA GLU A 1140 6.67 -43.89 0.41
C GLU A 1140 8.18 -43.70 0.57
N LEU A 1141 8.97 -43.99 -0.47
CA LEU A 1141 10.40 -43.70 -0.50
C LEU A 1141 10.69 -42.21 -0.27
N ALA A 1142 10.00 -41.33 -1.01
CA ALA A 1142 10.17 -39.88 -0.87
C ALA A 1142 9.79 -39.39 0.53
N HIS A 1143 8.71 -39.94 1.11
CA HIS A 1143 8.27 -39.58 2.45
C HIS A 1143 9.24 -40.06 3.54
N GLU A 1144 9.80 -41.28 3.43
CA GLU A 1144 10.78 -41.79 4.40
C GLU A 1144 12.09 -40.98 4.36
N VAL A 1145 12.59 -40.65 3.15
CA VAL A 1145 13.77 -39.78 2.99
C VAL A 1145 13.50 -38.39 3.57
N ALA A 1146 12.31 -37.84 3.34
CA ALA A 1146 11.91 -36.53 3.85
C ALA A 1146 11.86 -36.48 5.39
N GLU A 1147 11.32 -37.53 6.04
CA GLU A 1147 11.26 -37.57 7.51
C GLU A 1147 12.63 -37.81 8.14
N VAL A 1148 13.54 -38.55 7.51
CA VAL A 1148 14.95 -38.65 7.96
C VAL A 1148 15.64 -37.29 7.91
N VAL A 1149 15.51 -36.55 6.81
CA VAL A 1149 16.07 -35.20 6.67
C VAL A 1149 15.51 -34.23 7.72
N LYS A 1150 14.24 -34.40 8.08
CA LYS A 1150 13.58 -33.60 9.13
C LYS A 1150 14.04 -33.97 10.54
N ILE A 1151 14.33 -35.25 10.78
CA ILE A 1151 14.81 -35.75 12.07
C ILE A 1151 16.27 -35.33 12.30
N PHE A 1152 17.16 -35.57 11.33
CA PHE A 1152 18.61 -35.42 11.47
C PHE A 1152 19.18 -34.15 10.84
N GLY A 1153 18.34 -33.30 10.24
CA GLY A 1153 18.75 -32.05 9.61
C GLY A 1153 19.23 -32.21 8.17
N ARG A 1154 19.22 -31.11 7.40
CA ARG A 1154 19.48 -31.12 5.95
C ARG A 1154 20.91 -31.49 5.56
N LYS A 1155 21.87 -31.22 6.45
CA LYS A 1155 23.30 -31.49 6.23
C LYS A 1155 23.59 -32.98 6.01
N ILE A 1156 22.74 -33.88 6.52
CA ILE A 1156 22.91 -35.34 6.37
C ILE A 1156 22.98 -35.77 4.89
N LEU A 1157 22.31 -35.04 3.99
CA LEU A 1157 22.29 -35.35 2.55
C LEU A 1157 23.60 -35.03 1.83
N ASP A 1158 24.40 -34.11 2.34
CA ASP A 1158 25.67 -33.72 1.71
C ASP A 1158 26.73 -34.83 1.79
N PHE A 1159 26.50 -35.82 2.67
CA PHE A 1159 27.40 -36.95 2.95
C PHE A 1159 26.96 -38.26 2.25
N VAL A 1160 25.87 -38.27 1.47
CA VAL A 1160 25.44 -39.47 0.71
C VAL A 1160 26.34 -39.66 -0.52
N SER A 1161 26.85 -40.88 -0.74
CA SER A 1161 27.68 -41.20 -1.92
C SER A 1161 26.94 -40.98 -3.23
N VAL A 1162 27.69 -40.62 -4.27
CA VAL A 1162 27.13 -40.28 -5.58
C VAL A 1162 26.30 -41.43 -6.14
N ASP A 1163 26.72 -42.68 -5.96
CA ASP A 1163 26.00 -43.86 -6.46
C ASP A 1163 24.67 -44.08 -5.74
N THR A 1164 24.65 -43.93 -4.41
CA THR A 1164 23.45 -44.03 -3.58
C THR A 1164 22.46 -42.90 -3.90
N LEU A 1165 23.00 -41.72 -4.16
CA LEU A 1165 22.26 -40.52 -4.54
C LEU A 1165 21.68 -40.66 -5.95
N VAL A 1166 22.45 -41.22 -6.89
CA VAL A 1166 21.99 -41.60 -8.24
C VAL A 1166 20.93 -42.69 -8.14
N GLY A 1167 21.05 -43.65 -7.24
CA GLY A 1167 20.03 -44.67 -6.99
C GLY A 1167 18.70 -44.06 -6.50
N LEU A 1168 18.76 -43.16 -5.52
CA LEU A 1168 17.60 -42.37 -5.04
C LEU A 1168 16.98 -41.54 -6.14
N LEU A 1169 17.81 -40.83 -6.90
CA LEU A 1169 17.35 -40.06 -8.06
C LEU A 1169 16.71 -40.96 -9.09
N THR A 1170 17.31 -42.09 -9.45
CA THR A 1170 16.80 -43.01 -10.46
C THR A 1170 15.49 -43.66 -10.01
N GLY A 1171 15.37 -44.05 -8.74
CA GLY A 1171 14.13 -44.59 -8.17
C GLY A 1171 12.99 -43.55 -8.12
N LEU A 1172 13.30 -42.31 -7.76
CA LEU A 1172 12.32 -41.22 -7.68
C LEU A 1172 11.99 -40.58 -9.03
N LEU A 1173 12.94 -40.61 -9.98
CA LEU A 1173 12.76 -40.14 -11.36
C LEU A 1173 12.12 -41.22 -12.24
N GLY A 1174 12.33 -42.50 -11.96
CA GLY A 1174 11.79 -43.62 -12.75
C GLY A 1174 10.25 -43.70 -12.75
N VAL A 1175 9.59 -43.06 -11.79
CA VAL A 1175 8.13 -42.90 -11.72
C VAL A 1175 7.63 -41.57 -12.28
N MET A 1176 8.54 -40.71 -12.76
CA MET A 1176 8.15 -39.40 -13.29
C MET A 1176 7.58 -39.53 -14.71
N PRO A 1177 6.51 -38.80 -15.03
CA PRO A 1177 5.93 -38.80 -16.37
C PRO A 1177 6.95 -38.34 -17.42
N VAL A 1178 6.89 -38.90 -18.63
CA VAL A 1178 7.82 -38.58 -19.74
C VAL A 1178 7.90 -37.07 -19.99
N GLU A 1179 6.79 -36.34 -19.82
CA GLU A 1179 6.74 -34.89 -19.99
C GLU A 1179 7.53 -34.10 -18.92
N PHE A 1180 7.91 -34.72 -17.80
CA PHE A 1180 8.85 -34.16 -16.83
C PHE A 1180 10.27 -34.17 -17.39
N PHE A 1181 10.70 -35.28 -17.99
CA PHE A 1181 12.02 -35.40 -18.61
C PHE A 1181 12.17 -34.54 -19.86
N GLU A 1182 11.11 -34.39 -20.66
CA GLU A 1182 11.09 -33.46 -21.80
C GLU A 1182 11.26 -31.99 -21.34
N ARG A 1183 10.62 -31.61 -20.22
CA ARG A 1183 10.81 -30.27 -19.62
C ARG A 1183 12.18 -30.12 -18.97
N LEU A 1184 12.71 -31.17 -18.36
CA LEU A 1184 14.06 -31.17 -17.82
C LEU A 1184 15.10 -31.02 -18.93
N GLN A 1185 14.90 -31.69 -20.08
CA GLN A 1185 15.69 -31.52 -21.31
C GLN A 1185 15.56 -30.11 -21.90
N LEU A 1186 14.39 -29.48 -21.84
CA LEU A 1186 14.22 -28.07 -22.25
C LEU A 1186 15.01 -27.09 -21.36
N VAL A 1187 15.18 -27.41 -20.08
CA VAL A 1187 15.90 -26.57 -19.10
C VAL A 1187 17.41 -26.85 -19.09
N LEU A 1188 17.83 -28.11 -19.31
CA LEU A 1188 19.24 -28.53 -19.27
C LEU A 1188 19.89 -28.64 -20.68
N GLY A 1189 19.08 -28.56 -21.73
CA GLY A 1189 19.45 -28.85 -23.12
C GLY A 1189 19.58 -30.35 -23.42
N PRO A 1190 19.79 -30.76 -24.69
CA PRO A 1190 19.97 -32.16 -25.03
C PRO A 1190 21.26 -32.73 -24.42
N PRO A 1191 21.26 -34.02 -24.02
CA PRO A 1191 22.47 -34.69 -23.57
C PRO A 1191 23.47 -34.88 -24.72
N PRO A 1192 24.79 -34.94 -24.47
CA PRO A 1192 25.76 -35.33 -25.49
C PRO A 1192 25.46 -36.72 -26.04
N ASP A 1193 25.77 -36.96 -27.32
CA ASP A 1193 25.42 -38.19 -28.07
C ASP A 1193 25.91 -39.51 -27.44
N TRP A 1194 26.82 -39.47 -26.47
CA TRP A 1194 27.34 -40.66 -25.78
C TRP A 1194 26.55 -41.07 -24.51
N VAL A 1195 25.50 -40.32 -24.13
CA VAL A 1195 24.66 -40.60 -22.93
C VAL A 1195 23.37 -41.36 -23.28
N ALA A 1196 23.15 -41.74 -24.54
CA ALA A 1196 21.95 -42.46 -24.97
C ALA A 1196 21.91 -43.98 -24.62
N GLY A 1197 22.68 -44.41 -23.60
CA GLY A 1197 22.77 -45.81 -23.16
C GLY A 1197 21.91 -46.10 -21.95
#